data_AF-A0AAW2Z4R8-F1
#
_entry.id   AF-A0AAW2Z4R8-F1
#
_cell.length_a   1.000
_cell.length_b   1.000
_cell.length_c   1.000
_cell.angle_alpha   90.00
_cell.angle_beta   90.00
_cell.angle_gamma   90.00
#
_symmetry.space_group_name_H-M   'P 1'
#
loop_
_entity.id
_entity.type
_entity.pdbx_description
1 polymer ?
#
loop_
_entity_poly.entity_id
_entity_poly.type
_entity_poly.pdbx_seq_one_letter_code
_entity_poly.pdbx_strand_id
1 'polypeptide(L)'
;MINMPHDMLINACDSDGERINNGGDDFIVTISLEDEDEPIMHTLNDNQDGTHTVRWTPKRSGTYKVMVASPKGEPIQNTPLTLQLDPVPYAPYSRIKCKAITRNRDDLVTCELDFAPFDRFNQPFKTHDSRIQCSLMCDNQQVPCSVSTDPSGQLQVRFKPLPNKNKYSCQVKINHQPIGGAPIIIQLDDKYIDKRAIHKHKPSPVQCEAFGPGLEGATIDQLTMFTVKVKDVKGQPFTTDNDEPVNYDQNISLVKRMLTYQPKAFDSETNPLAPFLDLKELRKNKPVTPSSTSNVPLLQTSQLDDDMMITMNPIHDPVSPQLINKQQSRFPCKIEILQDQEPTAASVEPIMFNTAPGEFTILYTPQHIGEHTINITVGNDPEENHIGGSPFNPIVAGKVDHRNCTLEGPGLYKCYTNKPTYFNIIARDDDNKDIRVGGDDFEVFIKDPNGVHANHFPILIDDSGTGTYRVTYTPHASGVHTISCKYRGDHLKQSPFKVTAKEISHGPDPQQCELVGHVKNVPCRKPYKYNCKLRSANGKDILSGGDIVRAKVTPLHAASQAFDAYVVDHGIGRYAIEFTPEFAGQYEMNVTVGHDDLPIKDSPFTFQVLPTISALYTRLFDWKLMLQSEINIDTKDVIADLISPQGVKVHTHVDKLNAKLFQVHYEPPQIESGDYTISICVSDTKVSGSPFVQSFVYHEHDYENAQNVDNFQVVE
;
A
#
# COMPACT_ATOMS: atom_id res chain seq x y z
N MET A 1 26.83 -61.23 -34.52
CA MET A 1 27.06 -61.06 -33.06
C MET A 1 27.90 -62.20 -32.51
N ILE A 2 28.89 -61.92 -31.65
CA ILE A 2 29.75 -62.95 -31.02
C ILE A 2 28.90 -63.98 -30.26
N ASN A 3 29.31 -65.25 -30.27
CA ASN A 3 28.61 -66.41 -29.69
C ASN A 3 27.23 -66.74 -30.28
N MET A 4 26.78 -66.04 -31.33
CA MET A 4 25.60 -66.41 -32.11
C MET A 4 26.04 -67.09 -33.41
N PRO A 5 25.29 -68.10 -33.90
CA PRO A 5 25.56 -68.69 -35.20
C PRO A 5 25.36 -67.65 -36.30
N HIS A 6 26.31 -67.60 -37.25
CA HIS A 6 26.16 -66.86 -38.49
C HIS A 6 26.08 -67.85 -39.63
N ASP A 7 25.16 -67.58 -40.55
CA ASP A 7 24.94 -68.36 -41.75
C ASP A 7 25.39 -67.53 -42.96
N MET A 8 26.23 -68.11 -43.79
CA MET A 8 26.61 -67.59 -45.11
C MET A 8 26.11 -68.57 -46.17
N LEU A 9 25.47 -68.05 -47.20
CA LEU A 9 24.98 -68.85 -48.32
C LEU A 9 25.97 -68.75 -49.47
N ILE A 10 26.39 -69.90 -49.99
CA ILE A 10 27.14 -70.02 -51.25
C ILE A 10 26.12 -70.45 -52.31
N ASN A 11 26.00 -69.66 -53.38
CA ASN A 11 25.19 -70.03 -54.53
C ASN A 11 26.12 -70.61 -55.60
N ALA A 12 25.92 -71.87 -55.98
CA ALA A 12 26.67 -72.48 -57.05
C ALA A 12 26.13 -71.98 -58.40
N CYS A 13 27.03 -71.50 -59.25
CA CYS A 13 26.74 -71.08 -60.62
C CYS A 13 27.63 -71.85 -61.59
N ASP A 14 27.14 -72.09 -62.80
CA ASP A 14 27.97 -72.63 -63.87
C ASP A 14 28.96 -71.59 -64.43
N SER A 15 29.74 -71.97 -65.44
CA SER A 15 30.74 -71.10 -66.07
C SER A 15 30.13 -69.86 -66.76
N ASP A 16 28.84 -69.87 -67.04
CA ASP A 16 28.10 -68.77 -67.66
C ASP A 16 27.44 -67.87 -66.60
N GLY A 17 27.56 -68.22 -65.32
CA GLY A 17 27.00 -67.48 -64.18
C GLY A 17 25.56 -67.85 -63.85
N GLU A 18 24.98 -68.83 -64.54
CA GLU A 18 23.62 -69.31 -64.29
C GLU A 18 23.57 -70.19 -63.03
N ARG A 19 22.50 -70.04 -62.24
CA ARG A 19 22.37 -70.76 -60.97
C ARG A 19 22.19 -72.25 -61.21
N ILE A 20 23.01 -73.05 -60.57
CA ILE A 20 22.85 -74.50 -60.49
C ILE A 20 21.69 -74.77 -59.51
N ASN A 21 20.78 -75.69 -59.86
CA ASN A 21 19.58 -75.98 -59.06
C ASN A 21 19.58 -77.39 -58.45
N ASN A 22 20.71 -78.09 -58.53
CA ASN A 22 20.93 -79.41 -57.96
C ASN A 22 22.14 -79.35 -57.02
N GLY A 23 22.17 -80.16 -55.96
CA GLY A 23 23.32 -80.29 -55.06
C GLY A 23 24.45 -81.17 -55.60
N GLY A 24 25.48 -81.35 -54.78
CA GLY A 24 26.61 -82.26 -55.02
C GLY A 24 27.97 -81.58 -55.24
N ASP A 25 28.09 -80.27 -55.02
CA ASP A 25 29.33 -79.53 -55.20
C ASP A 25 30.18 -79.50 -53.90
N ASP A 26 31.47 -79.86 -54.01
CA ASP A 26 32.39 -79.86 -52.87
C ASP A 26 33.14 -78.53 -52.75
N PHE A 27 32.58 -77.57 -51.99
CA PHE A 27 33.30 -76.32 -51.68
C PHE A 27 34.26 -76.49 -50.50
N ILE A 28 35.45 -75.89 -50.61
CA ILE A 28 36.41 -75.80 -49.51
C ILE A 28 36.24 -74.42 -48.88
N VAL A 29 35.82 -74.38 -47.61
CA VAL A 29 35.64 -73.12 -46.86
C VAL A 29 36.69 -73.03 -45.77
N THR A 30 37.34 -71.88 -45.65
CA THR A 30 38.28 -71.57 -44.56
C THR A 30 37.89 -70.24 -43.93
N ILE A 31 37.68 -70.25 -42.62
CA ILE A 31 37.36 -69.05 -41.84
C ILE A 31 38.54 -68.78 -40.90
N SER A 32 39.17 -67.63 -40.97
CA SER A 32 40.26 -67.24 -40.05
C SER A 32 40.02 -65.85 -39.46
N LEU A 33 40.64 -65.58 -38.31
CA LEU A 33 40.70 -64.24 -37.71
C LEU A 33 41.99 -63.57 -38.21
N GLU A 34 41.95 -62.28 -38.57
CA GLU A 34 43.03 -61.60 -39.30
C GLU A 34 44.44 -61.66 -38.67
N ASP A 35 44.55 -61.94 -37.37
CA ASP A 35 45.81 -62.09 -36.61
C ASP A 35 46.07 -63.53 -36.10
N GLU A 36 45.30 -64.53 -36.56
CA GLU A 36 45.47 -65.93 -36.16
C GLU A 36 45.56 -66.88 -37.36
N ASP A 37 46.57 -67.75 -37.35
CA ASP A 37 46.80 -68.72 -38.42
C ASP A 37 45.87 -69.94 -38.35
N GLU A 38 45.20 -70.17 -37.21
CA GLU A 38 44.33 -71.34 -37.05
C GLU A 38 42.91 -71.11 -37.63
N PRO A 39 42.44 -72.01 -38.51
CA PRO A 39 41.09 -71.91 -39.06
C PRO A 39 40.02 -72.23 -38.02
N ILE A 40 38.93 -71.47 -38.06
CA ILE A 40 37.78 -71.61 -37.18
C ILE A 40 36.88 -72.72 -37.69
N MET A 41 36.49 -73.59 -36.76
CA MET A 41 35.52 -74.66 -36.99
C MET A 41 34.18 -74.11 -37.50
N HIS A 42 33.69 -74.70 -38.58
CA HIS A 42 32.43 -74.37 -39.23
C HIS A 42 31.76 -75.66 -39.75
N THR A 43 30.48 -75.57 -40.07
CA THR A 43 29.74 -76.63 -40.76
C THR A 43 29.35 -76.15 -42.15
N LEU A 44 29.58 -76.96 -43.17
CA LEU A 44 29.10 -76.74 -44.54
C LEU A 44 27.99 -77.76 -44.82
N ASN A 45 26.81 -77.27 -45.18
CA ASN A 45 25.66 -78.11 -45.52
C ASN A 45 25.21 -77.80 -46.96
N ASP A 46 25.23 -78.80 -47.84
CA ASP A 46 24.58 -78.73 -49.15
C ASP A 46 23.06 -78.80 -48.96
N ASN A 47 22.34 -77.79 -49.44
CA ASN A 47 20.89 -77.71 -49.34
C ASN A 47 20.17 -78.46 -50.48
N GLN A 48 20.91 -79.11 -51.40
CA GLN A 48 20.44 -79.88 -52.54
C GLN A 48 19.69 -79.09 -53.63
N ASP A 49 19.69 -77.76 -53.53
CA ASP A 49 19.04 -76.82 -54.46
C ASP A 49 20.07 -75.89 -55.14
N GLY A 50 21.34 -76.34 -55.17
CA GLY A 50 22.51 -75.59 -55.63
C GLY A 50 22.96 -74.47 -54.70
N THR A 51 22.47 -74.44 -53.46
CA THR A 51 22.98 -73.57 -52.41
C THR A 51 23.65 -74.36 -51.29
N HIS A 52 24.71 -73.80 -50.71
CA HIS A 52 25.40 -74.38 -49.57
C HIS A 52 25.39 -73.40 -48.40
N THR A 53 25.00 -73.88 -47.23
CA THR A 53 24.96 -73.10 -45.99
C THR A 53 26.23 -73.35 -45.19
N VAL A 54 27.06 -72.32 -45.05
CA VAL A 54 28.17 -72.29 -44.11
C VAL A 54 27.68 -71.70 -42.80
N ARG A 55 27.78 -72.46 -41.71
CA ARG A 55 27.44 -71.99 -40.37
C ARG A 55 28.64 -72.04 -39.44
N TRP A 56 28.92 -70.93 -38.76
CA TRP A 56 29.96 -70.86 -37.72
C TRP A 56 29.52 -69.97 -36.57
N THR A 57 30.14 -70.18 -35.40
CA THR A 57 29.88 -69.37 -34.20
C THR A 57 31.17 -68.64 -33.80
N PRO A 58 31.34 -67.36 -34.17
CA PRO A 58 32.53 -66.60 -33.81
C PRO A 58 32.61 -66.44 -32.29
N LYS A 59 33.77 -66.78 -31.71
CA LYS A 59 34.01 -66.71 -30.25
C LYS A 59 34.67 -65.40 -29.81
N ARG A 60 35.23 -64.64 -30.75
CA ARG A 60 36.01 -63.42 -30.53
C ARG A 60 35.49 -62.27 -31.39
N SER A 61 35.86 -61.05 -31.04
CA SER A 61 35.75 -59.87 -31.91
C SER A 61 36.95 -59.78 -32.83
N GLY A 62 36.80 -59.03 -33.92
CA GLY A 62 37.84 -58.75 -34.90
C GLY A 62 37.38 -59.00 -36.33
N THR A 63 38.30 -58.85 -37.27
CA THR A 63 38.04 -59.06 -38.70
C THR A 63 38.17 -60.54 -39.03
N TYR A 64 37.05 -61.18 -39.38
CA TYR A 64 37.05 -62.54 -39.87
C TYR A 64 37.19 -62.55 -41.38
N LYS A 65 38.11 -63.37 -41.91
CA LYS A 65 38.29 -63.62 -43.34
C LYS A 65 37.69 -64.97 -43.68
N VAL A 66 36.73 -64.99 -44.60
CA VAL A 66 36.09 -66.21 -45.10
C VAL A 66 36.54 -66.43 -46.54
N MET A 67 37.39 -67.44 -46.73
CA MET A 67 37.83 -67.93 -48.03
C MET A 67 36.92 -69.08 -48.47
N VAL A 68 36.49 -69.06 -49.73
CA VAL A 68 35.77 -70.18 -50.35
C VAL A 68 36.51 -70.53 -51.64
N ALA A 69 36.81 -71.81 -51.82
CA ALA A 69 37.50 -72.34 -52.98
C ALA A 69 36.73 -73.51 -53.60
N SER A 70 36.93 -73.72 -54.90
CA SER A 70 36.45 -74.89 -55.63
C SER A 70 37.10 -76.18 -55.10
N PRO A 71 36.61 -77.38 -55.47
CA PRO A 71 37.24 -78.64 -55.09
C PRO A 71 38.72 -78.75 -55.53
N LYS A 72 39.13 -77.96 -56.52
CA LYS A 72 40.52 -77.90 -57.02
C LYS A 72 41.40 -76.92 -56.25
N GLY A 73 40.86 -76.23 -55.23
CA GLY A 73 41.57 -75.24 -54.42
C GLY A 73 41.64 -73.85 -55.03
N GLU A 74 40.88 -73.57 -56.10
CA GLU A 74 40.84 -72.26 -56.74
C GLU A 74 39.82 -71.35 -56.02
N PRO A 75 40.19 -70.13 -55.59
CA PRO A 75 39.28 -69.23 -54.88
C PRO A 75 38.11 -68.81 -55.79
N ILE A 76 36.88 -68.82 -55.24
CA ILE A 76 35.70 -68.35 -55.98
C ILE A 76 35.58 -66.83 -55.90
N GLN A 77 34.78 -66.25 -56.80
CA GLN A 77 34.57 -64.81 -56.89
C GLN A 77 34.09 -64.21 -55.56
N ASN A 78 34.57 -63.01 -55.23
CA ASN A 78 34.26 -62.25 -54.00
C ASN A 78 34.82 -62.83 -52.69
N THR A 79 35.84 -63.71 -52.76
CA THR A 79 36.56 -64.19 -51.56
C THR A 79 38.03 -63.70 -51.55
N PRO A 80 38.61 -63.36 -50.37
CA PRO A 80 38.04 -63.45 -49.03
C PRO A 80 36.92 -62.44 -48.76
N LEU A 81 35.84 -62.91 -48.15
CA LEU A 81 34.84 -62.04 -47.52
C LEU A 81 35.38 -61.58 -46.17
N THR A 82 35.26 -60.29 -45.88
CA THR A 82 35.63 -59.74 -44.58
C THR A 82 34.37 -59.47 -43.76
N LEU A 83 34.32 -60.03 -42.54
CA LEU A 83 33.26 -59.79 -41.57
C LEU A 83 33.86 -59.14 -40.33
N GLN A 84 33.58 -57.85 -40.13
CA GLN A 84 33.95 -57.15 -38.92
C GLN A 84 32.95 -57.48 -37.80
N LEU A 85 33.43 -58.06 -36.72
CA LEU A 85 32.62 -58.26 -35.51
C LEU A 85 33.12 -57.37 -34.39
N ASP A 86 32.30 -56.38 -34.04
CA ASP A 86 32.61 -55.46 -32.95
C ASP A 86 32.63 -56.17 -31.58
N PRO A 87 33.57 -55.81 -30.69
CA PRO A 87 33.58 -56.32 -29.33
C PRO A 87 32.28 -55.93 -28.60
N VAL A 88 31.76 -56.84 -27.77
CA VAL A 88 30.59 -56.59 -26.92
C VAL A 88 31.10 -56.13 -25.56
N PRO A 89 30.75 -54.91 -25.10
CA PRO A 89 31.19 -54.42 -23.80
C PRO A 89 30.60 -55.29 -22.68
N TYR A 90 31.47 -55.76 -21.78
CA TYR A 90 31.16 -56.68 -20.69
C TYR A 90 31.61 -56.08 -19.35
N ALA A 91 30.72 -56.04 -18.36
CA ALA A 91 31.00 -55.43 -17.06
C ALA A 91 30.30 -56.20 -15.92
N PRO A 92 30.75 -57.43 -15.61
CA PRO A 92 29.95 -58.34 -14.79
C PRO A 92 29.96 -58.03 -13.29
N TYR A 93 30.95 -57.28 -12.76
CA TYR A 93 31.10 -57.11 -11.30
C TYR A 93 31.67 -55.76 -10.83
N SER A 94 31.64 -54.72 -11.67
CA SER A 94 32.28 -53.44 -11.34
C SER A 94 31.47 -52.65 -10.31
N ARG A 95 32.08 -52.24 -9.20
CA ARG A 95 31.55 -51.18 -8.33
C ARG A 95 32.06 -49.85 -8.85
N ILE A 96 31.18 -49.01 -9.34
CA ILE A 96 31.56 -47.71 -9.91
C ILE A 96 31.55 -46.65 -8.80
N LYS A 97 32.61 -45.87 -8.74
CA LYS A 97 32.70 -44.68 -7.89
C LYS A 97 33.25 -43.52 -8.71
N CYS A 98 32.95 -42.29 -8.27
CA CYS A 98 33.66 -41.13 -8.79
C CYS A 98 35.06 -41.11 -8.19
N LYS A 99 36.08 -41.14 -9.06
CA LYS A 99 37.50 -41.19 -8.70
C LYS A 99 38.09 -39.80 -8.57
N ALA A 100 37.80 -38.93 -9.54
CA ALA A 100 38.31 -37.57 -9.57
C ALA A 100 37.32 -36.62 -10.26
N ILE A 101 37.36 -35.36 -9.86
CA ILE A 101 36.54 -34.28 -10.42
C ILE A 101 37.47 -33.14 -10.81
N THR A 102 37.39 -32.72 -12.07
CA THR A 102 38.14 -31.57 -12.60
C THR A 102 37.19 -30.59 -13.29
N ARG A 103 37.55 -29.32 -13.33
CA ARG A 103 36.79 -28.26 -14.04
C ARG A 103 37.69 -27.61 -15.07
N ASN A 104 37.20 -27.53 -16.31
CA ASN A 104 37.93 -26.88 -17.40
C ASN A 104 37.63 -25.36 -17.44
N ARG A 105 38.23 -24.65 -18.41
CA ARG A 105 38.03 -23.20 -18.59
C ARG A 105 36.61 -22.82 -19.03
N ASP A 106 35.85 -23.74 -19.61
CA ASP A 106 34.48 -23.53 -20.11
C ASP A 106 33.40 -23.89 -19.06
N ASP A 107 33.78 -23.97 -17.78
CA ASP A 107 32.92 -24.38 -16.66
C ASP A 107 32.32 -25.79 -16.78
N LEU A 108 32.85 -26.64 -17.66
CA LEU A 108 32.48 -28.05 -17.72
C LEU A 108 33.21 -28.82 -16.62
N VAL A 109 32.44 -29.55 -15.84
CA VAL A 109 32.96 -30.50 -14.86
C VAL A 109 33.13 -31.84 -15.54
N THR A 110 34.32 -32.42 -15.40
CA THR A 110 34.64 -33.77 -15.86
C THR A 110 34.80 -34.65 -14.62
N CYS A 111 33.94 -35.66 -14.52
CA CYS A 111 33.99 -36.69 -13.49
C CYS A 111 34.61 -37.95 -14.08
N GLU A 112 35.80 -38.32 -13.60
CA GLU A 112 36.45 -39.58 -13.89
C GLU A 112 35.82 -40.66 -13.01
N LEU A 113 35.28 -41.69 -13.64
CA LEU A 113 34.68 -42.83 -12.96
C LEU A 113 35.72 -43.93 -12.85
N ASP A 114 35.78 -44.59 -11.70
CA ASP A 114 36.61 -45.78 -11.46
C ASP A 114 35.99 -47.00 -12.16
N PHE A 115 35.83 -46.87 -13.47
CA PHE A 115 35.21 -47.81 -14.37
C PHE A 115 35.85 -47.65 -15.73
N ALA A 116 36.46 -48.72 -16.21
CA ALA A 116 36.85 -48.86 -17.59
C ALA A 116 35.97 -49.96 -18.21
N PRO A 117 35.25 -49.68 -19.32
CA PRO A 117 34.56 -50.73 -20.05
C PRO A 117 35.60 -51.65 -20.69
N PHE A 118 35.46 -52.96 -20.46
CA PHE A 118 36.33 -53.97 -21.05
C PHE A 118 35.51 -54.94 -21.90
N ASP A 119 36.18 -55.63 -22.82
CA ASP A 119 35.60 -56.82 -23.43
C ASP A 119 35.75 -58.03 -22.49
N ARG A 120 35.19 -59.16 -22.90
CA ARG A 120 35.30 -60.43 -22.14
C ARG A 120 36.74 -60.97 -22.02
N PHE A 121 37.72 -60.33 -22.68
CA PHE A 121 39.14 -60.67 -22.69
C PHE A 121 39.99 -59.61 -21.99
N ASN A 122 39.36 -58.70 -21.23
CA ASN A 122 40.00 -57.67 -20.42
C ASN A 122 40.74 -56.59 -21.22
N GLN A 123 40.36 -56.38 -22.49
CA GLN A 123 40.87 -55.26 -23.28
C GLN A 123 40.02 -54.00 -23.09
N PRO A 124 40.62 -52.83 -22.82
CA PRO A 124 39.89 -51.59 -22.58
C PRO A 124 39.25 -51.05 -23.86
N PHE A 125 37.98 -50.67 -23.78
CA PHE A 125 37.30 -49.96 -24.86
C PHE A 125 37.73 -48.49 -24.89
N LYS A 126 38.10 -47.98 -26.07
CA LYS A 126 38.26 -46.55 -26.34
C LYS A 126 36.98 -46.04 -27.01
N THR A 127 36.26 -45.09 -26.42
CA THR A 127 34.86 -44.85 -26.84
C THR A 127 34.64 -43.55 -27.63
N HIS A 128 34.08 -43.72 -28.84
CA HIS A 128 32.92 -43.00 -29.38
C HIS A 128 31.73 -43.96 -29.58
N ASP A 129 31.65 -45.02 -28.77
CA ASP A 129 30.71 -46.12 -28.94
C ASP A 129 29.31 -45.77 -28.40
N SER A 130 28.30 -45.76 -29.28
CA SER A 130 26.91 -45.42 -28.97
C SER A 130 26.24 -46.35 -27.97
N ARG A 131 26.85 -47.50 -27.67
CA ARG A 131 26.34 -48.51 -26.73
C ARG A 131 26.56 -48.16 -25.25
N ILE A 132 27.43 -47.19 -24.94
CA ILE A 132 27.65 -46.69 -23.58
C ILE A 132 26.90 -45.36 -23.41
N GLN A 133 25.93 -45.35 -22.51
CA GLN A 133 25.05 -44.21 -22.29
C GLN A 133 25.10 -43.79 -20.82
N CYS A 134 25.24 -42.49 -20.57
CA CYS A 134 25.02 -41.92 -19.25
C CYS A 134 23.84 -40.96 -19.29
N SER A 135 22.99 -41.04 -18.26
CA SER A 135 21.96 -40.05 -17.99
C SER A 135 22.19 -39.47 -16.61
N LEU A 136 22.32 -38.14 -16.55
CA LEU A 136 22.56 -37.41 -15.32
C LEU A 136 21.26 -36.73 -14.86
N MET A 137 20.95 -36.85 -13.58
CA MET A 137 19.82 -36.19 -12.95
C MET A 137 20.25 -35.39 -11.72
N CYS A 138 19.57 -34.26 -11.48
CA CYS A 138 19.71 -33.45 -10.27
C CYS A 138 18.32 -32.99 -9.87
N ASP A 139 17.87 -33.29 -8.64
CA ASP A 139 16.53 -32.94 -8.14
C ASP A 139 15.39 -33.23 -9.15
N ASN A 140 15.44 -34.43 -9.76
CA ASN A 140 14.51 -34.90 -10.80
C ASN A 140 14.56 -34.15 -12.15
N GLN A 141 15.48 -33.20 -12.33
CA GLN A 141 15.78 -32.58 -13.63
C GLN A 141 16.87 -33.35 -14.37
N GLN A 142 16.64 -33.64 -15.66
CA GLN A 142 17.66 -34.22 -16.53
C GLN A 142 18.72 -33.17 -16.88
N VAL A 143 19.99 -33.50 -16.66
CA VAL A 143 21.13 -32.63 -16.94
C VAL A 143 21.84 -33.12 -18.19
N PRO A 144 22.05 -32.27 -19.22
CA PRO A 144 22.83 -32.65 -20.40
C PRO A 144 24.25 -33.08 -20.01
N CYS A 145 24.64 -34.28 -20.41
CA CYS A 145 25.98 -34.81 -20.18
C CYS A 145 26.53 -35.51 -21.43
N SER A 146 27.84 -35.45 -21.61
CA SER A 146 28.57 -36.23 -22.60
C SER A 146 29.46 -37.26 -21.91
N VAL A 147 29.75 -38.34 -22.63
CA VAL A 147 30.53 -39.47 -22.14
C VAL A 147 31.72 -39.68 -23.06
N SER A 148 32.88 -39.92 -22.49
CA SER A 148 34.13 -40.19 -23.21
C SER A 148 35.02 -41.11 -22.38
N THR A 149 36.10 -41.63 -22.94
CA THR A 149 37.15 -42.32 -22.18
C THR A 149 38.46 -41.54 -22.25
N ASP A 150 39.21 -41.52 -21.16
CA ASP A 150 40.55 -40.96 -21.16
C ASP A 150 41.57 -41.88 -21.89
N PRO A 151 42.84 -41.47 -22.08
CA PRO A 151 43.85 -42.32 -22.72
C PRO A 151 44.13 -43.65 -22.01
N SER A 152 43.81 -43.75 -20.71
CA SER A 152 43.93 -44.97 -19.91
C SER A 152 42.72 -45.90 -20.00
N GLY A 153 41.64 -45.45 -20.67
CA GLY A 153 40.40 -46.19 -20.84
C GLY A 153 39.36 -45.95 -19.73
N GLN A 154 39.60 -45.02 -18.79
CA GLN A 154 38.63 -44.70 -17.74
C GLN A 154 37.49 -43.83 -18.29
N LEU A 155 36.25 -44.16 -17.89
CA LEU A 155 35.05 -43.46 -18.33
C LEU A 155 34.98 -42.07 -17.68
N GLN A 156 34.81 -41.04 -18.50
CA GLN A 156 34.66 -39.65 -18.09
C GLN A 156 33.26 -39.15 -18.46
N VAL A 157 32.52 -38.69 -17.47
CA VAL A 157 31.24 -37.99 -17.65
C VAL A 157 31.48 -36.49 -17.56
N ARG A 158 31.16 -35.77 -18.63
CA ARG A 158 31.31 -34.32 -18.69
C ARG A 158 29.95 -33.65 -18.73
N PHE A 159 29.74 -32.66 -17.88
CA PHE A 159 28.50 -31.89 -17.83
C PHE A 159 28.77 -30.48 -17.30
N LYS A 160 27.81 -29.57 -17.52
CA LYS A 160 27.82 -28.26 -16.88
C LYS A 160 26.98 -28.35 -15.60
N PRO A 161 27.54 -28.09 -14.40
CA PRO A 161 26.78 -28.12 -13.17
C PRO A 161 25.61 -27.13 -13.21
N LEU A 162 24.44 -27.58 -12.74
CA LEU A 162 23.33 -26.67 -12.44
C LEU A 162 23.71 -25.68 -11.32
N PRO A 163 23.20 -24.44 -11.38
CA PRO A 163 23.43 -23.42 -10.36
C PRO A 163 23.20 -23.91 -8.94
N ASN A 164 24.20 -23.71 -8.07
CA ASN A 164 24.12 -23.99 -6.63
C ASN A 164 23.72 -25.44 -6.26
N LYS A 165 23.87 -26.40 -7.19
CA LYS A 165 23.67 -27.82 -6.94
C LYS A 165 25.02 -28.51 -6.80
N ASN A 166 25.11 -29.38 -5.81
CA ASN A 166 26.35 -30.11 -5.50
C ASN A 166 26.18 -31.63 -5.59
N LYS A 167 24.97 -32.13 -5.84
CA LYS A 167 24.68 -33.57 -5.85
C LYS A 167 23.98 -33.95 -7.14
N TYR A 168 24.55 -34.91 -7.86
CA TYR A 168 24.02 -35.43 -9.11
C TYR A 168 23.94 -36.94 -9.06
N SER A 169 22.88 -37.51 -9.63
CA SER A 169 22.69 -38.95 -9.78
C SER A 169 23.00 -39.33 -11.22
N CYS A 170 24.07 -40.10 -11.44
CA CYS A 170 24.48 -40.54 -12.76
C CYS A 170 24.12 -42.01 -12.95
N GLN A 171 23.20 -42.28 -13.87
CA GLN A 171 22.87 -43.62 -14.31
C GLN A 171 23.71 -43.95 -15.54
N VAL A 172 24.49 -45.03 -15.44
CA VAL A 172 25.29 -45.54 -16.55
C VAL A 172 24.65 -46.83 -17.07
N LYS A 173 24.58 -46.97 -18.40
CA LYS A 173 24.04 -48.13 -19.10
C LYS A 173 25.00 -48.59 -20.18
N ILE A 174 25.12 -49.91 -20.34
CA ILE A 174 25.86 -50.56 -21.42
C ILE A 174 24.88 -51.48 -22.14
N ASN A 175 24.74 -51.34 -23.46
CA ASN A 175 23.73 -52.06 -24.26
C ASN A 175 22.32 -51.91 -23.66
N HIS A 176 21.96 -50.68 -23.26
CA HIS A 176 20.72 -50.32 -22.56
C HIS A 176 20.49 -50.97 -21.18
N GLN A 177 21.41 -51.78 -20.68
CA GLN A 177 21.33 -52.40 -19.37
C GLN A 177 22.10 -51.57 -18.31
N PRO A 178 21.50 -51.28 -17.14
CA PRO A 178 22.19 -50.67 -16.01
C PRO A 178 23.38 -51.52 -15.55
N ILE A 179 24.49 -50.87 -15.23
CA ILE A 179 25.65 -51.55 -14.63
C ILE A 179 25.57 -51.53 -13.09
N GLY A 180 26.21 -52.52 -12.46
CA GLY A 180 26.24 -52.66 -11.00
C GLY A 180 26.79 -51.41 -10.30
N GLY A 181 26.12 -50.96 -9.23
CA GLY A 181 26.51 -49.76 -8.49
C GLY A 181 26.03 -48.43 -9.07
N ALA A 182 25.34 -48.43 -10.22
CA ALA A 182 24.58 -47.28 -10.70
C ALA A 182 23.14 -47.28 -10.13
N PRO A 183 22.52 -46.09 -9.91
CA PRO A 183 23.08 -44.77 -10.17
C PRO A 183 24.14 -44.39 -9.13
N ILE A 184 25.22 -43.76 -9.59
CA ILE A 184 26.26 -43.22 -8.71
C ILE A 184 25.90 -41.80 -8.30
N ILE A 185 26.20 -41.47 -7.05
CA ILE A 185 26.09 -40.08 -6.57
C ILE A 185 27.42 -39.38 -6.83
N ILE A 186 27.38 -38.36 -7.67
CA ILE A 186 28.47 -37.42 -7.89
C ILE A 186 28.25 -36.24 -6.96
N GLN A 187 29.10 -36.13 -5.93
CA GLN A 187 29.11 -35.01 -5.00
C GLN A 187 30.22 -34.04 -5.41
N LEU A 188 29.88 -32.81 -5.77
CA LEU A 188 30.81 -31.76 -6.12
C LEU A 188 31.31 -31.04 -4.88
N ASP A 189 32.63 -30.81 -4.80
CA ASP A 189 33.21 -29.87 -3.86
C ASP A 189 32.80 -28.43 -4.19
N ASP A 190 32.82 -27.56 -3.17
CA ASP A 190 32.46 -26.14 -3.25
C ASP A 190 33.11 -25.35 -4.39
N LYS A 191 34.35 -25.68 -4.76
CA LYS A 191 35.10 -25.05 -5.86
C LYS A 191 34.54 -25.35 -7.25
N TYR A 192 33.73 -26.40 -7.39
CA TYR A 192 33.13 -26.84 -8.65
C TYR A 192 31.66 -26.45 -8.79
N ILE A 193 31.05 -25.91 -7.73
CA ILE A 193 29.70 -25.38 -7.77
C ILE A 193 29.71 -24.08 -8.58
N ASP A 194 28.78 -23.94 -9.53
CA ASP A 194 28.54 -22.65 -10.16
C ASP A 194 27.79 -21.73 -9.19
N LYS A 195 28.59 -20.98 -8.40
CA LYS A 195 28.09 -19.93 -7.50
C LYS A 195 27.86 -18.60 -8.24
N ARG A 196 28.19 -18.48 -9.53
CA ARG A 196 28.08 -17.21 -10.30
C ARG A 196 26.62 -16.83 -10.59
N ALA A 197 25.72 -17.80 -10.62
CA ALA A 197 24.27 -17.58 -10.73
C ALA A 197 23.65 -16.92 -9.49
N ILE A 198 24.33 -16.95 -8.33
CA ILE A 198 23.81 -16.40 -7.06
C ILE A 198 23.99 -14.88 -6.97
N HIS A 199 24.86 -14.29 -7.80
CA HIS A 199 25.17 -12.86 -7.70
C HIS A 199 24.51 -12.00 -8.77
N LYS A 200 23.54 -12.53 -9.53
CA LYS A 200 22.75 -11.69 -10.44
C LYS A 200 21.28 -11.54 -10.06
N HIS A 201 20.57 -12.54 -9.57
CA HIS A 201 19.14 -12.38 -9.28
C HIS A 201 18.76 -13.13 -7.99
N LYS A 202 19.20 -12.61 -6.83
CA LYS A 202 18.54 -12.95 -5.55
C LYS A 202 17.61 -11.79 -5.21
N PRO A 203 16.34 -12.05 -4.85
CA PRO A 203 15.46 -10.98 -4.43
C PRO A 203 15.98 -10.42 -3.10
N SER A 204 15.97 -9.11 -2.97
CA SER A 204 16.56 -8.37 -1.85
C SER A 204 15.45 -7.83 -0.96
N PRO A 205 15.29 -8.31 0.29
CA PRO A 205 14.25 -7.83 1.20
C PRO A 205 14.26 -6.30 1.37
N VAL A 206 15.45 -5.69 1.40
CA VAL A 206 15.66 -4.24 1.57
C VAL A 206 15.24 -3.43 0.34
N GLN A 207 15.26 -4.03 -0.85
CA GLN A 207 14.90 -3.35 -2.11
C GLN A 207 13.46 -3.61 -2.54
N CYS A 208 12.79 -4.59 -1.91
CA CYS A 208 11.41 -4.90 -2.19
C CYS A 208 10.48 -3.89 -1.50
N GLU A 209 9.37 -3.60 -2.15
CA GLU A 209 8.37 -2.64 -1.69
C GLU A 209 6.99 -3.27 -1.82
N ALA A 210 6.09 -2.98 -0.87
CA ALA A 210 4.69 -3.34 -0.99
C ALA A 210 3.81 -2.12 -0.72
N PHE A 211 2.75 -1.96 -1.50
CA PHE A 211 1.81 -0.85 -1.40
C PHE A 211 0.46 -1.23 -1.99
N GLY A 212 -0.59 -0.51 -1.60
CA GLY A 212 -1.94 -0.70 -2.11
C GLY A 212 -2.96 -0.74 -0.98
N PRO A 213 -4.25 -0.60 -1.33
CA PRO A 213 -5.32 -0.38 -0.36
C PRO A 213 -5.41 -1.50 0.68
N GLY A 214 -5.21 -2.75 0.28
CA GLY A 214 -5.26 -3.92 1.18
C GLY A 214 -4.15 -3.98 2.23
N LEU A 215 -3.11 -3.14 2.18
CA LEU A 215 -2.13 -2.98 3.28
C LEU A 215 -2.50 -1.84 4.24
N GLU A 216 -3.35 -0.92 3.81
CA GLU A 216 -3.81 0.23 4.58
C GLU A 216 -5.10 -0.10 5.36
N GLY A 217 -5.99 -0.89 4.75
CA GLY A 217 -7.21 -1.40 5.37
C GLY A 217 -8.04 -2.25 4.42
N ALA A 218 -9.08 -2.88 4.95
CA ALA A 218 -10.02 -3.64 4.13
C ALA A 218 -11.42 -3.67 4.76
N THR A 219 -12.39 -4.17 4.01
CA THR A 219 -13.76 -4.42 4.49
C THR A 219 -14.00 -5.92 4.55
N ILE A 220 -14.58 -6.41 5.63
CA ILE A 220 -14.92 -7.83 5.78
C ILE A 220 -15.73 -8.35 4.59
N ASP A 221 -15.40 -9.56 4.14
CA ASP A 221 -15.97 -10.26 2.98
C ASP A 221 -15.79 -9.56 1.62
N GLN A 222 -15.08 -8.42 1.56
CA GLN A 222 -14.80 -7.75 0.29
C GLN A 222 -13.40 -8.13 -0.22
N LEU A 223 -13.32 -8.43 -1.51
CA LEU A 223 -12.03 -8.68 -2.17
C LEU A 223 -11.22 -7.38 -2.21
N THR A 224 -10.05 -7.39 -1.59
CA THR A 224 -9.10 -6.27 -1.63
C THR A 224 -7.79 -6.71 -2.26
N MET A 225 -6.90 -5.75 -2.55
CA MET A 225 -5.60 -6.05 -3.14
C MET A 225 -4.47 -5.14 -2.66
N PHE A 226 -3.25 -5.64 -2.82
CA PHE A 226 -2.04 -4.86 -2.78
C PHE A 226 -1.03 -5.40 -3.78
N THR A 227 0.01 -4.62 -4.06
CA THR A 227 1.07 -4.98 -5.00
C THR A 227 2.39 -5.11 -4.25
N VAL A 228 3.14 -6.16 -4.59
CA VAL A 228 4.52 -6.37 -4.14
C VAL A 228 5.46 -6.20 -5.33
N LYS A 229 6.37 -5.24 -5.24
CA LYS A 229 7.49 -5.09 -6.17
C LYS A 229 8.71 -5.80 -5.61
N VAL A 230 9.10 -6.87 -6.27
CA VAL A 230 10.25 -7.69 -5.92
C VAL A 230 11.44 -7.23 -6.75
N LYS A 231 12.48 -6.75 -6.08
CA LYS A 231 13.72 -6.28 -6.71
C LYS A 231 14.91 -7.12 -6.26
N ASP A 232 15.91 -7.24 -7.11
CA ASP A 232 17.19 -7.86 -6.75
C ASP A 232 18.07 -6.91 -5.90
N VAL A 233 19.25 -7.40 -5.49
CA VAL A 233 20.23 -6.62 -4.73
C VAL A 233 20.74 -5.35 -5.46
N LYS A 234 20.51 -5.23 -6.77
CA LYS A 234 20.86 -4.06 -7.58
C LYS A 234 19.67 -3.13 -7.82
N GLY A 235 18.51 -3.43 -7.25
CA GLY A 235 17.27 -2.69 -7.44
C GLY A 235 16.59 -2.94 -8.78
N GLN A 236 16.99 -3.97 -9.54
CA GLN A 236 16.32 -4.33 -10.79
C GLN A 236 15.10 -5.23 -10.51
N PRO A 237 14.03 -5.17 -11.33
CA PRO A 237 12.88 -6.03 -11.15
C PRO A 237 13.27 -7.51 -11.21
N PHE A 238 12.84 -8.28 -10.22
CA PHE A 238 13.18 -9.68 -10.12
C PHE A 238 12.35 -10.50 -11.12
N THR A 239 13.02 -11.15 -12.07
CA THR A 239 12.42 -12.09 -13.01
C THR A 239 12.96 -13.48 -12.76
N THR A 240 12.09 -14.48 -12.64
CA THR A 240 12.52 -15.88 -12.55
C THR A 240 12.99 -16.34 -13.93
N ASP A 241 14.28 -16.67 -14.06
CA ASP A 241 14.91 -17.02 -15.34
C ASP A 241 14.44 -18.36 -15.96
N ASN A 242 13.51 -19.08 -15.33
CA ASN A 242 13.08 -20.40 -15.76
C ASN A 242 11.53 -20.50 -15.81
N ASP A 243 11.03 -20.92 -16.99
CA ASP A 243 9.68 -21.39 -17.34
C ASP A 243 8.65 -20.40 -17.90
N GLU A 244 8.35 -20.57 -19.20
CA GLU A 244 7.23 -20.00 -19.97
C GLU A 244 7.06 -18.46 -19.97
N PRO A 245 6.76 -17.83 -21.12
CA PRO A 245 6.46 -16.40 -21.15
C PRO A 245 5.22 -16.10 -20.29
N VAL A 246 5.38 -15.23 -19.30
CA VAL A 246 4.28 -14.72 -18.47
C VAL A 246 3.42 -13.78 -19.31
N ASN A 247 2.11 -14.06 -19.40
CA ASN A 247 1.16 -13.18 -20.07
C ASN A 247 0.60 -12.14 -19.09
N TYR A 248 1.28 -11.00 -18.99
CA TYR A 248 0.93 -9.91 -18.09
C TYR A 248 -0.46 -9.33 -18.37
N ASP A 249 -0.81 -9.12 -19.65
CA ASP A 249 -2.11 -8.54 -20.04
C ASP A 249 -3.28 -9.42 -19.64
N GLN A 250 -3.12 -10.74 -19.75
CA GLN A 250 -4.11 -11.71 -19.28
C GLN A 250 -4.26 -11.63 -17.76
N ASN A 251 -3.16 -11.59 -17.02
CA ASN A 251 -3.18 -11.47 -15.56
C ASN A 251 -3.85 -10.16 -15.11
N ILE A 252 -3.51 -9.02 -15.71
CA ILE A 252 -4.15 -7.72 -15.43
C ILE A 252 -5.65 -7.78 -15.72
N SER A 253 -6.05 -8.41 -16.84
CA SER A 253 -7.45 -8.57 -17.20
C SER A 253 -8.23 -9.43 -16.21
N LEU A 254 -7.61 -10.50 -15.69
CA LEU A 254 -8.19 -11.37 -14.66
C LEU A 254 -8.38 -10.62 -13.35
N VAL A 255 -7.36 -9.89 -12.90
CA VAL A 255 -7.40 -9.06 -11.69
C VAL A 255 -8.54 -8.04 -11.77
N LYS A 256 -8.64 -7.30 -12.88
CA LYS A 256 -9.73 -6.33 -13.11
C LYS A 256 -11.10 -7.00 -13.04
N ARG A 257 -11.27 -8.14 -13.72
CA ARG A 257 -12.53 -8.90 -13.71
C ARG A 257 -12.94 -9.33 -12.29
N MET A 258 -12.00 -9.83 -11.50
CA MET A 258 -12.26 -10.27 -10.13
C MET A 258 -12.69 -9.11 -9.21
N LEU A 259 -12.06 -7.93 -9.35
CA LEU A 259 -12.46 -6.73 -8.60
C LEU A 259 -13.82 -6.17 -9.02
N THR A 260 -14.14 -6.22 -10.32
CA THR A 260 -15.40 -5.67 -10.85
C THR A 260 -16.60 -6.62 -10.69
N TYR A 261 -16.36 -7.85 -10.23
CA TYR A 261 -17.43 -8.84 -10.11
C TYR A 261 -18.37 -8.48 -8.96
N GLN A 262 -19.56 -8.01 -9.31
CA GLN A 262 -20.68 -7.83 -8.39
C GLN A 262 -21.57 -9.08 -8.45
N PRO A 263 -21.71 -9.87 -7.36
CA PRO A 263 -22.70 -10.93 -7.35
C PRO A 263 -24.09 -10.30 -7.51
N LYS A 264 -24.83 -10.69 -8.56
CA LYS A 264 -26.24 -10.29 -8.68
C LYS A 264 -26.98 -10.83 -7.46
N ALA A 265 -27.73 -9.96 -6.77
CA ALA A 265 -28.64 -10.38 -5.72
C ALA A 265 -29.56 -11.49 -6.26
N PHE A 266 -29.53 -12.66 -5.63
CA PHE A 266 -30.41 -13.77 -5.96
C PHE A 266 -31.76 -13.55 -5.28
N ASP A 267 -32.84 -13.52 -6.07
CA ASP A 267 -34.19 -13.68 -5.54
C ASP A 267 -34.33 -15.10 -4.97
N SER A 268 -34.63 -15.18 -3.68
CA SER A 268 -34.53 -16.38 -2.85
C SER A 268 -35.55 -17.50 -3.14
N GLU A 269 -36.26 -17.48 -4.26
CA GLU A 269 -37.39 -18.40 -4.49
C GLU A 269 -37.22 -19.40 -5.63
N THR A 270 -36.16 -19.33 -6.44
CA THR A 270 -36.00 -20.28 -7.55
C THR A 270 -34.56 -20.80 -7.68
N ASN A 271 -34.37 -22.06 -7.28
CA ASN A 271 -33.23 -22.94 -7.58
C ASN A 271 -32.04 -22.94 -6.58
N PRO A 272 -31.81 -24.03 -5.81
CA PRO A 272 -30.85 -24.05 -4.69
C PRO A 272 -29.40 -24.45 -5.05
N LEU A 273 -28.98 -24.44 -6.33
CA LEU A 273 -27.66 -24.95 -6.72
C LEU A 273 -26.99 -24.11 -7.84
N ALA A 274 -26.35 -23.00 -7.48
CA ALA A 274 -25.16 -22.45 -8.17
C ALA A 274 -24.41 -21.48 -7.22
N PRO A 275 -23.06 -21.42 -7.28
CA PRO A 275 -22.23 -21.24 -6.09
C PRO A 275 -21.88 -19.77 -5.82
N PHE A 276 -21.76 -19.44 -4.54
CA PHE A 276 -20.90 -18.33 -4.10
C PHE A 276 -19.52 -18.50 -4.74
N LEU A 277 -18.83 -17.38 -5.02
CA LEU A 277 -17.40 -17.39 -5.32
C LEU A 277 -16.63 -17.75 -4.04
N ASP A 278 -16.85 -18.95 -3.51
CA ASP A 278 -16.10 -19.52 -2.41
C ASP A 278 -14.82 -20.09 -3.00
N LEU A 279 -13.68 -19.48 -2.65
CA LEU A 279 -12.35 -19.92 -3.03
C LEU A 279 -12.06 -21.37 -2.61
N LYS A 280 -12.84 -21.95 -1.68
CA LYS A 280 -12.80 -23.37 -1.32
C LYS A 280 -13.43 -24.29 -2.37
N GLU A 281 -14.46 -23.87 -3.12
CA GLU A 281 -15.14 -24.69 -4.14
C GLU A 281 -14.35 -24.78 -5.44
N LEU A 282 -13.55 -23.76 -5.80
CA LEU A 282 -12.57 -23.83 -6.89
C LEU A 282 -11.54 -24.97 -6.70
N ARG A 283 -11.39 -25.53 -5.50
CA ARG A 283 -10.38 -26.58 -5.21
C ARG A 283 -10.93 -28.00 -5.25
N LYS A 284 -12.24 -28.22 -5.33
CA LYS A 284 -12.81 -29.57 -5.33
C LYS A 284 -12.88 -30.13 -6.75
N ASN A 285 -11.82 -30.82 -7.18
CA ASN A 285 -11.81 -31.68 -8.37
C ASN A 285 -12.94 -32.73 -8.31
N LYS A 286 -14.09 -32.50 -8.97
CA LYS A 286 -14.99 -33.58 -9.40
C LYS A 286 -15.73 -33.21 -10.69
N PRO A 287 -15.72 -34.06 -11.74
CA PRO A 287 -16.49 -33.84 -12.94
C PRO A 287 -17.98 -34.09 -12.66
N VAL A 288 -18.83 -33.09 -12.88
CA VAL A 288 -20.28 -33.25 -12.81
C VAL A 288 -20.80 -33.45 -14.23
N THR A 289 -21.33 -34.64 -14.51
CA THR A 289 -22.07 -34.98 -15.73
C THR A 289 -23.46 -34.32 -15.74
N PRO A 290 -23.95 -33.77 -16.86
CA PRO A 290 -25.25 -33.12 -16.91
C PRO A 290 -26.38 -34.14 -17.03
N SER A 291 -27.31 -34.17 -16.07
CA SER A 291 -28.61 -34.83 -16.22
C SER A 291 -29.70 -33.81 -16.53
N SER A 292 -30.51 -34.18 -17.52
CA SER A 292 -31.62 -33.50 -18.18
C SER A 292 -32.71 -32.87 -17.29
N THR A 293 -33.26 -31.76 -17.81
CA THR A 293 -34.69 -31.37 -17.96
C THR A 293 -35.01 -29.96 -17.45
N SER A 294 -35.34 -29.04 -18.36
CA SER A 294 -36.69 -28.44 -18.51
C SER A 294 -36.64 -27.14 -19.32
N ASN A 295 -37.46 -27.12 -20.38
CA ASN A 295 -37.78 -26.00 -21.28
C ASN A 295 -38.32 -24.77 -20.55
N VAL A 296 -38.09 -23.56 -21.09
CA VAL A 296 -39.04 -22.40 -21.22
C VAL A 296 -38.38 -21.33 -22.14
N PRO A 297 -39.14 -20.55 -22.95
CA PRO A 297 -38.82 -20.28 -24.36
C PRO A 297 -38.21 -18.91 -24.69
N LEU A 298 -37.64 -18.82 -25.91
CA LEU A 298 -37.14 -17.62 -26.57
C LEU A 298 -38.27 -16.59 -26.85
N LEU A 299 -37.99 -15.32 -26.58
CA LEU A 299 -38.69 -14.17 -27.14
C LEU A 299 -37.74 -13.41 -28.07
N GLN A 300 -38.14 -13.30 -29.33
CA GLN A 300 -37.41 -12.70 -30.45
C GLN A 300 -37.59 -11.17 -30.53
N THR A 301 -36.46 -10.47 -30.62
CA THR A 301 -36.09 -9.37 -31.54
C THR A 301 -37.02 -8.17 -31.76
N SER A 302 -36.49 -6.95 -31.66
CA SER A 302 -36.28 -6.08 -32.84
C SER A 302 -35.64 -4.70 -32.51
N GLN A 303 -34.65 -4.36 -33.36
CA GLN A 303 -34.19 -3.02 -33.77
C GLN A 303 -33.40 -2.12 -32.80
N LEU A 304 -32.08 -2.03 -33.03
CA LEU A 304 -31.31 -0.79 -33.28
C LEU A 304 -29.84 -1.11 -33.64
N ASP A 305 -29.52 -0.84 -34.91
CA ASP A 305 -28.27 -0.44 -35.58
C ASP A 305 -26.90 -1.11 -35.32
N ASP A 306 -26.29 -1.52 -36.44
CA ASP A 306 -25.10 -2.35 -36.67
C ASP A 306 -23.72 -1.63 -36.47
N ASP A 307 -23.59 -0.67 -35.55
CA ASP A 307 -22.30 0.00 -35.29
C ASP A 307 -21.91 -0.04 -33.79
N MET A 308 -21.65 -1.24 -33.27
CA MET A 308 -20.78 -1.59 -32.12
C MET A 308 -21.18 -2.96 -31.55
N MET A 309 -20.84 -4.03 -32.26
CA MET A 309 -20.94 -5.39 -31.72
C MET A 309 -19.65 -6.15 -32.02
N ILE A 310 -18.55 -5.76 -31.36
CA ILE A 310 -17.63 -6.79 -30.88
C ILE A 310 -18.41 -7.49 -29.78
N THR A 311 -19.08 -8.57 -30.18
CA THR A 311 -19.74 -9.53 -29.31
C THR A 311 -18.73 -9.96 -28.25
N MET A 312 -18.80 -9.34 -27.07
CA MET A 312 -18.19 -9.89 -25.87
C MET A 312 -18.92 -11.19 -25.61
N ASN A 313 -18.27 -12.30 -26.00
CA ASN A 313 -18.71 -13.63 -25.63
C ASN A 313 -19.06 -13.64 -24.13
N PRO A 314 -20.25 -14.14 -23.76
CA PRO A 314 -20.57 -14.40 -22.37
C PRO A 314 -19.55 -15.41 -21.84
N ILE A 315 -18.94 -15.06 -20.72
CA ILE A 315 -17.84 -15.79 -20.08
C ILE A 315 -18.32 -17.20 -19.72
N HIS A 316 -17.78 -18.22 -20.37
CA HIS A 316 -18.04 -19.62 -20.03
C HIS A 316 -16.92 -20.31 -19.24
N ASP A 317 -15.82 -19.62 -18.90
CA ASP A 317 -14.73 -20.25 -18.14
C ASP A 317 -14.42 -19.51 -16.83
N PRO A 318 -14.72 -20.11 -15.65
CA PRO A 318 -14.11 -19.67 -14.40
C PRO A 318 -12.58 -19.77 -14.49
N VAL A 319 -11.86 -18.85 -13.82
CA VAL A 319 -10.38 -18.88 -13.78
C VAL A 319 -9.93 -20.25 -13.29
N SER A 320 -9.16 -20.97 -14.11
CA SER A 320 -8.82 -22.36 -13.77
C SER A 320 -7.98 -22.42 -12.49
N PRO A 321 -8.34 -23.28 -11.52
CA PRO A 321 -7.55 -23.49 -10.29
C PRO A 321 -6.10 -23.87 -10.57
N GLN A 322 -5.87 -24.56 -11.70
CA GLN A 322 -4.55 -24.93 -12.18
C GLN A 322 -3.70 -23.71 -12.53
N LEU A 323 -4.28 -22.67 -13.15
CA LEU A 323 -3.57 -21.42 -13.45
C LEU A 323 -3.18 -20.70 -12.15
N ILE A 324 -4.11 -20.60 -11.19
CA ILE A 324 -3.85 -19.97 -9.89
C ILE A 324 -2.71 -20.70 -9.15
N ASN A 325 -2.78 -22.02 -9.02
CA ASN A 325 -1.75 -22.81 -8.35
C ASN A 325 -0.38 -22.70 -9.07
N LYS A 326 -0.37 -22.64 -10.41
CA LYS A 326 0.85 -22.45 -11.21
C LYS A 326 1.47 -21.07 -11.00
N GLN A 327 0.66 -20.03 -10.83
CA GLN A 327 1.14 -18.66 -10.55
C GLN A 327 1.66 -18.55 -9.11
N GLN A 328 0.97 -19.15 -8.13
CA GLN A 328 1.38 -19.12 -6.73
C GLN A 328 2.71 -19.86 -6.46
N SER A 329 2.96 -21.00 -7.13
CA SER A 329 4.21 -21.77 -6.94
C SER A 329 5.47 -21.09 -7.47
N ARG A 330 5.31 -20.03 -8.28
CA ARG A 330 6.40 -19.25 -8.89
C ARG A 330 6.69 -17.96 -8.14
N PHE A 331 5.97 -17.69 -7.06
CA PHE A 331 6.09 -16.44 -6.34
C PHE A 331 7.35 -16.43 -5.46
N PRO A 332 8.24 -15.42 -5.58
CA PRO A 332 9.52 -15.38 -4.86
C PRO A 332 9.42 -14.92 -3.40
N CYS A 333 8.22 -14.56 -2.93
CA CYS A 333 7.95 -14.16 -1.56
C CYS A 333 6.98 -15.15 -0.91
N LYS A 334 6.98 -15.19 0.41
CA LYS A 334 5.95 -15.85 1.21
C LYS A 334 5.06 -14.75 1.81
N ILE A 335 3.75 -14.92 1.68
CA ILE A 335 2.73 -14.01 2.25
C ILE A 335 1.90 -14.80 3.23
N GLU A 336 1.87 -14.34 4.48
CA GLU A 336 0.97 -14.84 5.51
C GLU A 336 0.05 -13.70 5.96
N ILE A 337 -1.26 -13.96 5.98
CA ILE A 337 -2.28 -13.00 6.41
C ILE A 337 -2.97 -13.59 7.63
N LEU A 338 -2.65 -13.06 8.81
CA LEU A 338 -3.17 -13.51 10.10
C LEU A 338 -4.32 -12.60 10.54
N GLN A 339 -5.45 -13.20 10.92
CA GLN A 339 -6.65 -12.47 11.37
C GLN A 339 -6.79 -12.69 12.87
N ASP A 340 -6.75 -11.61 13.65
CA ASP A 340 -6.67 -11.73 15.10
C ASP A 340 -8.03 -12.05 15.75
N GLN A 341 -7.96 -12.67 16.94
CA GLN A 341 -9.01 -13.31 17.78
C GLN A 341 -9.10 -14.86 17.64
N GLU A 342 -8.49 -15.55 18.62
CA GLU A 342 -8.51 -16.99 18.98
C GLU A 342 -7.28 -17.86 18.59
N PRO A 343 -6.87 -18.84 19.44
CA PRO A 343 -5.52 -19.43 19.48
C PRO A 343 -5.17 -20.37 18.31
N THR A 344 -5.99 -20.36 17.27
CA THR A 344 -5.70 -20.91 15.94
C THR A 344 -5.92 -19.78 14.95
N ALA A 345 -4.95 -18.87 14.82
CA ALA A 345 -4.99 -17.78 13.84
C ALA A 345 -5.33 -18.36 12.46
N ALA A 346 -6.54 -18.08 11.98
CA ALA A 346 -6.97 -18.53 10.67
C ALA A 346 -6.19 -17.72 9.62
N SER A 347 -5.22 -18.35 8.96
CA SER A 347 -4.51 -17.71 7.86
C SER A 347 -5.47 -17.57 6.68
N VAL A 348 -5.60 -16.36 6.12
CA VAL A 348 -6.24 -16.19 4.82
C VAL A 348 -5.24 -16.48 3.74
N GLU A 349 -5.61 -17.36 2.82
CA GLU A 349 -4.78 -17.68 1.66
C GLU A 349 -5.02 -16.66 0.55
N PRO A 350 -3.99 -15.89 0.15
CA PRO A 350 -4.13 -14.91 -0.93
C PRO A 350 -4.00 -15.55 -2.31
N ILE A 351 -4.55 -14.87 -3.32
CA ILE A 351 -4.38 -15.20 -4.74
C ILE A 351 -3.35 -14.23 -5.31
N MET A 352 -2.42 -14.74 -6.13
CA MET A 352 -1.25 -13.98 -6.56
C MET A 352 -1.16 -14.00 -8.09
N PHE A 353 -1.00 -12.83 -8.68
CA PHE A 353 -0.85 -12.67 -10.14
C PHE A 353 0.42 -11.88 -10.44
N ASN A 354 1.24 -12.41 -11.35
CA ASN A 354 2.40 -11.68 -11.87
C ASN A 354 1.92 -10.70 -12.96
N THR A 355 1.86 -9.40 -12.66
CA THR A 355 1.24 -8.38 -13.51
C THR A 355 2.25 -7.54 -14.29
N ALA A 356 3.52 -7.55 -13.91
CA ALA A 356 4.61 -6.97 -14.68
C ALA A 356 5.95 -7.60 -14.24
N PRO A 357 7.06 -7.42 -14.97
CA PRO A 357 8.36 -7.91 -14.52
C PRO A 357 8.68 -7.43 -13.09
N GLY A 358 8.83 -8.36 -12.16
CA GLY A 358 9.07 -8.08 -10.74
C GLY A 358 7.89 -7.46 -9.98
N GLU A 359 6.68 -7.38 -10.55
CA GLU A 359 5.50 -6.86 -9.86
C GLU A 359 4.40 -7.92 -9.76
N PHE A 360 3.90 -8.11 -8.55
CA PHE A 360 2.89 -9.12 -8.26
C PHE A 360 1.72 -8.50 -7.53
N THR A 361 0.51 -8.68 -8.07
CA THR A 361 -0.74 -8.26 -7.42
C THR A 361 -1.28 -9.40 -6.57
N ILE A 362 -1.55 -9.09 -5.31
CA ILE A 362 -2.03 -10.00 -4.28
C ILE A 362 -3.47 -9.64 -3.98
N LEU A 363 -4.38 -10.60 -4.07
CA LEU A 363 -5.79 -10.44 -3.72
C LEU A 363 -6.13 -11.32 -2.53
N TYR A 364 -6.89 -10.77 -1.59
CA TYR A 364 -7.40 -11.53 -0.46
C TYR A 364 -8.76 -11.01 -0.01
N THR A 365 -9.51 -11.85 0.69
CA THR A 365 -10.82 -11.50 1.26
C THR A 365 -10.76 -11.73 2.75
N PRO A 366 -10.77 -10.67 3.58
CA PRO A 366 -10.69 -10.83 5.02
C PRO A 366 -12.02 -11.37 5.58
N GLN A 367 -11.95 -12.26 6.57
CA GLN A 367 -13.13 -12.95 7.13
C GLN A 367 -13.45 -12.54 8.57
N HIS A 368 -12.59 -11.74 9.19
CA HIS A 368 -12.76 -11.23 10.54
C HIS A 368 -12.54 -9.71 10.59
N ILE A 369 -13.32 -9.00 11.40
CA ILE A 369 -13.15 -7.58 11.69
C ILE A 369 -12.03 -7.43 12.72
N GLY A 370 -11.19 -6.40 12.57
CA GLY A 370 -10.12 -6.10 13.51
C GLY A 370 -8.78 -5.84 12.85
N GLU A 371 -7.73 -5.68 13.65
CA GLU A 371 -6.36 -5.57 13.17
C GLU A 371 -5.90 -6.93 12.64
N HIS A 372 -5.42 -6.97 11.40
CA HIS A 372 -4.82 -8.17 10.80
C HIS A 372 -3.32 -7.96 10.70
N THR A 373 -2.54 -9.03 10.61
CA THR A 373 -1.10 -8.96 10.37
C THR A 373 -0.76 -9.58 9.02
N ILE A 374 -0.18 -8.80 8.12
CA ILE A 374 0.31 -9.26 6.83
C ILE A 374 1.83 -9.34 6.86
N ASN A 375 2.35 -10.56 6.92
CA ASN A 375 3.78 -10.85 6.81
C ASN A 375 4.13 -11.05 5.35
N ILE A 376 5.06 -10.25 4.85
CA ILE A 376 5.69 -10.42 3.54
C ILE A 376 7.18 -10.66 3.75
N THR A 377 7.65 -11.85 3.38
CA THR A 377 9.05 -12.27 3.53
C THR A 377 9.62 -12.73 2.19
N VAL A 378 10.89 -12.43 1.93
CA VAL A 378 11.54 -12.68 0.63
C VAL A 378 12.69 -13.67 0.79
N GLY A 379 12.73 -14.66 -0.11
CA GLY A 379 13.82 -15.65 -0.19
C GLY A 379 13.46 -17.03 0.35
N ASN A 380 14.26 -18.03 -0.01
CA ASN A 380 14.13 -19.43 0.41
C ASN A 380 15.08 -19.77 1.58
N ASP A 381 15.64 -18.77 2.26
CA ASP A 381 16.54 -18.95 3.40
C ASP A 381 15.71 -19.13 4.69
N PRO A 382 16.08 -20.03 5.61
CA PRO A 382 15.40 -20.17 6.92
C PRO A 382 15.37 -18.91 7.79
N GLU A 383 16.15 -17.87 7.46
CA GLU A 383 16.01 -16.55 8.07
C GLU A 383 14.91 -15.78 7.33
N GLU A 384 13.68 -15.81 7.86
CA GLU A 384 12.50 -15.10 7.34
C GLU A 384 12.74 -13.59 7.27
N ASN A 385 13.33 -13.12 6.18
CA ASN A 385 13.67 -11.71 6.00
C ASN A 385 12.44 -10.94 5.49
N HIS A 386 11.79 -10.22 6.40
CA HIS A 386 10.73 -9.28 6.08
C HIS A 386 11.21 -8.20 5.11
N ILE A 387 10.36 -7.81 4.17
CA ILE A 387 10.61 -6.62 3.34
C ILE A 387 10.44 -5.34 4.18
N GLY A 388 10.90 -4.20 3.64
CA GLY A 388 10.63 -2.90 4.26
C GLY A 388 9.13 -2.66 4.49
N GLY A 389 8.74 -2.33 5.73
CA GLY A 389 7.35 -2.06 6.12
C GLY A 389 6.56 -3.28 6.61
N SER A 390 7.05 -4.50 6.37
CA SER A 390 6.46 -5.75 6.89
C SER A 390 6.92 -5.99 8.34
N PRO A 391 6.05 -6.43 9.28
CA PRO A 391 4.63 -6.73 9.09
C PRO A 391 3.77 -5.48 8.89
N PHE A 392 2.76 -5.59 8.02
CA PHE A 392 1.72 -4.57 7.83
C PHE A 392 0.50 -4.91 8.68
N ASN A 393 -0.12 -3.90 9.29
CA ASN A 393 -1.26 -4.09 10.18
C ASN A 393 -2.54 -3.38 9.68
N PRO A 394 -3.15 -3.84 8.57
CA PRO A 394 -4.38 -3.24 8.09
C PRO A 394 -5.51 -3.46 9.10
N ILE A 395 -6.33 -2.43 9.28
CA ILE A 395 -7.58 -2.56 10.03
C ILE A 395 -8.66 -3.02 9.07
N VAL A 396 -9.23 -4.21 9.33
CA VAL A 396 -10.40 -4.70 8.62
C VAL A 396 -11.64 -4.19 9.32
N ALA A 397 -12.40 -3.36 8.61
CA ALA A 397 -13.64 -2.78 9.10
C ALA A 397 -14.86 -3.65 8.75
N GLY A 398 -15.95 -3.43 9.49
CA GLY A 398 -17.26 -3.97 9.13
C GLY A 398 -17.81 -3.36 7.84
N LYS A 399 -18.95 -3.87 7.37
CA LYS A 399 -19.68 -3.30 6.23
C LYS A 399 -20.36 -2.00 6.66
N VAL A 400 -20.45 -1.02 5.75
CA VAL A 400 -21.16 0.24 6.01
C VAL A 400 -22.60 -0.03 6.46
N ASP A 401 -22.95 0.50 7.63
CA ASP A 401 -24.33 0.64 8.07
C ASP A 401 -24.76 2.11 7.92
N HIS A 402 -25.57 2.37 6.90
CA HIS A 402 -26.08 3.70 6.56
C HIS A 402 -26.76 4.40 7.76
N ARG A 403 -27.34 3.63 8.70
CA ARG A 403 -28.05 4.15 9.87
C ARG A 403 -27.09 4.72 10.93
N ASN A 404 -25.84 4.28 10.91
CA ASN A 404 -24.81 4.70 11.84
C ASN A 404 -23.90 5.80 11.28
N CYS A 405 -23.75 5.88 9.94
CA CYS A 405 -22.97 6.95 9.30
C CYS A 405 -23.36 8.35 9.80
N THR A 406 -22.37 9.21 10.03
CA THR A 406 -22.58 10.55 10.61
C THR A 406 -22.20 11.66 9.64
N LEU A 407 -22.86 12.81 9.78
CA LEU A 407 -22.57 14.01 9.00
C LEU A 407 -21.95 15.08 9.91
N GLU A 408 -20.87 15.73 9.45
CA GLU A 408 -20.26 16.85 10.18
C GLU A 408 -19.78 17.99 9.26
N GLY A 409 -19.68 19.21 9.77
CA GLY A 409 -19.11 20.35 9.03
C GLY A 409 -20.08 21.52 8.79
N PRO A 410 -19.55 22.67 8.33
CA PRO A 410 -20.29 23.93 8.28
C PRO A 410 -21.48 23.91 7.32
N GLY A 411 -21.41 23.16 6.23
CA GLY A 411 -22.49 23.03 5.24
C GLY A 411 -23.79 22.45 5.81
N LEU A 412 -23.75 21.80 6.98
CA LEU A 412 -24.97 21.28 7.62
C LEU A 412 -25.85 22.37 8.23
N TYR A 413 -25.27 23.52 8.59
CA TYR A 413 -25.98 24.57 9.34
C TYR A 413 -25.66 26.01 8.87
N LYS A 414 -24.68 26.20 7.97
CA LYS A 414 -24.23 27.52 7.49
C LYS A 414 -23.87 27.46 6.00
N CYS A 415 -24.66 28.14 5.17
CA CYS A 415 -24.35 28.33 3.75
C CYS A 415 -24.85 29.67 3.21
N TYR A 416 -24.21 30.17 2.15
CA TYR A 416 -24.54 31.45 1.51
C TYR A 416 -24.64 31.28 0.00
N THR A 417 -25.55 32.03 -0.64
CA THR A 417 -25.76 31.98 -2.09
C THR A 417 -24.46 32.26 -2.85
N ASN A 418 -24.11 31.44 -3.83
CA ASN A 418 -22.90 31.56 -4.68
C ASN A 418 -21.56 31.42 -3.92
N LYS A 419 -21.56 30.98 -2.66
CA LYS A 419 -20.34 30.64 -1.91
C LYS A 419 -20.24 29.13 -1.69
N PRO A 420 -19.13 28.46 -2.06
CA PRO A 420 -18.96 27.05 -1.76
C PRO A 420 -18.92 26.82 -0.24
N THR A 421 -19.53 25.73 0.20
CA THR A 421 -19.47 25.21 1.56
C THR A 421 -19.28 23.68 1.50
N TYR A 422 -19.03 23.05 2.65
CA TYR A 422 -18.80 21.61 2.69
C TYR A 422 -19.30 20.97 3.99
N PHE A 423 -19.52 19.66 3.93
CA PHE A 423 -19.66 18.78 5.08
C PHE A 423 -19.01 17.43 4.75
N ASN A 424 -18.69 16.64 5.77
CA ASN A 424 -18.11 15.31 5.64
C ASN A 424 -19.16 14.25 5.99
N ILE A 425 -19.15 13.14 5.25
CA ILE A 425 -19.80 11.89 5.62
C ILE A 425 -18.72 11.00 6.25
N ILE A 426 -18.96 10.53 7.46
CA ILE A 426 -18.11 9.54 8.14
C ILE A 426 -18.81 8.19 8.04
N ALA A 427 -18.22 7.26 7.29
CA ALA A 427 -18.73 5.90 7.15
C ALA A 427 -18.54 5.13 8.46
N ARG A 428 -19.59 4.41 8.90
CA ARG A 428 -19.56 3.59 10.11
C ARG A 428 -20.18 2.22 9.86
N ASP A 429 -19.73 1.23 10.61
CA ASP A 429 -20.33 -0.11 10.63
C ASP A 429 -21.51 -0.20 11.62
N ASP A 430 -22.09 -1.38 11.75
CA ASP A 430 -23.23 -1.68 12.64
C ASP A 430 -22.90 -1.52 14.14
N ASP A 431 -21.62 -1.67 14.51
CA ASP A 431 -21.05 -1.43 15.84
C ASP A 431 -20.78 0.07 16.15
N ASN A 432 -21.11 1.00 15.24
CA ASN A 432 -20.76 2.42 15.29
C ASN A 432 -19.25 2.74 15.21
N LYS A 433 -18.41 1.81 14.76
CA LYS A 433 -16.98 2.08 14.54
C LYS A 433 -16.76 2.78 13.21
N ASP A 434 -15.79 3.68 13.16
CA ASP A 434 -15.39 4.36 11.93
C ASP A 434 -14.83 3.33 10.95
N ILE A 435 -15.37 3.31 9.74
CA ILE A 435 -14.76 2.61 8.62
C ILE A 435 -13.61 3.49 8.16
N ARG A 436 -12.38 2.97 8.19
CA ARG A 436 -11.16 3.75 7.88
C ARG A 436 -10.66 3.55 6.46
N VAL A 437 -11.54 3.06 5.59
CA VAL A 437 -11.24 2.72 4.19
C VAL A 437 -12.29 3.37 3.31
N GLY A 438 -11.86 3.96 2.19
CA GLY A 438 -12.73 4.55 1.18
C GLY A 438 -13.38 3.52 0.24
N GLY A 439 -14.01 4.01 -0.83
CA GLY A 439 -14.58 3.21 -1.92
C GLY A 439 -16.10 2.99 -1.85
N ASP A 440 -16.78 3.63 -0.92
CA ASP A 440 -18.23 3.51 -0.73
C ASP A 440 -19.03 4.43 -1.65
N ASP A 441 -20.14 3.90 -2.17
CA ASP A 441 -21.04 4.59 -3.08
C ASP A 441 -22.07 5.43 -2.31
N PHE A 442 -21.63 6.59 -1.81
CA PHE A 442 -22.50 7.59 -1.20
C PHE A 442 -23.07 8.53 -2.26
N GLU A 443 -24.38 8.76 -2.20
CA GLU A 443 -25.10 9.67 -3.08
C GLU A 443 -25.58 10.89 -2.29
N VAL A 444 -25.41 12.09 -2.85
CA VAL A 444 -25.96 13.32 -2.24
C VAL A 444 -26.82 14.06 -3.25
N PHE A 445 -28.05 14.37 -2.84
CA PHE A 445 -29.00 15.15 -3.61
C PHE A 445 -29.37 16.41 -2.85
N ILE A 446 -29.33 17.56 -3.53
CA ILE A 446 -29.76 18.84 -2.95
C ILE A 446 -30.99 19.32 -3.71
N LYS A 447 -32.04 19.70 -2.99
CA LYS A 447 -33.22 20.36 -3.55
C LYS A 447 -33.20 21.81 -3.14
N ASP A 448 -33.21 22.71 -4.11
CA ASP A 448 -33.26 24.14 -3.87
C ASP A 448 -34.67 24.60 -3.41
N PRO A 449 -34.83 25.84 -2.94
CA PRO A 449 -36.12 26.38 -2.51
C PRO A 449 -37.16 26.47 -3.64
N ASN A 450 -36.72 26.52 -4.91
CA ASN A 450 -37.58 26.60 -6.08
C ASN A 450 -38.04 25.23 -6.60
N GLY A 451 -37.61 24.15 -5.93
CA GLY A 451 -37.96 22.79 -6.30
C GLY A 451 -37.20 22.24 -7.50
N VAL A 452 -36.19 22.96 -7.99
CA VAL A 452 -35.29 22.48 -9.04
C VAL A 452 -34.36 21.44 -8.42
N HIS A 453 -34.39 20.23 -9.01
CA HIS A 453 -33.43 19.18 -8.66
C HIS A 453 -32.04 19.61 -9.09
N ALA A 454 -31.08 19.46 -8.17
CA ALA A 454 -29.68 19.77 -8.34
C ALA A 454 -28.91 18.89 -9.35
N ASN A 455 -29.52 18.42 -10.43
CA ASN A 455 -28.75 17.83 -11.54
C ASN A 455 -27.86 18.89 -12.26
N HIS A 456 -27.82 20.12 -11.76
CA HIS A 456 -26.99 21.25 -12.19
C HIS A 456 -25.92 21.70 -11.18
N PHE A 457 -25.72 21.02 -10.05
CA PHE A 457 -24.68 21.39 -9.09
C PHE A 457 -23.45 20.49 -9.29
N PRO A 458 -22.22 21.05 -9.31
CA PRO A 458 -21.03 20.23 -9.11
C PRO A 458 -21.01 19.83 -7.63
N ILE A 459 -21.66 18.72 -7.30
CA ILE A 459 -21.46 18.03 -6.03
C ILE A 459 -20.18 17.24 -6.19
N LEU A 460 -19.12 17.68 -5.52
CA LEU A 460 -17.89 16.91 -5.42
C LEU A 460 -17.96 16.09 -4.14
N ILE A 461 -17.90 14.77 -4.28
CA ILE A 461 -17.62 13.86 -3.18
C ILE A 461 -16.15 13.46 -3.33
N ASP A 462 -15.32 13.97 -2.44
CA ASP A 462 -13.90 13.63 -2.38
C ASP A 462 -13.71 12.51 -1.36
N ASP A 463 -13.37 11.33 -1.86
CA ASP A 463 -13.02 10.18 -1.04
C ASP A 463 -11.52 10.25 -0.73
N SER A 464 -11.22 10.58 0.51
CA SER A 464 -9.84 10.64 1.01
C SER A 464 -9.18 9.27 1.18
N GLY A 465 -9.89 8.17 0.90
CA GLY A 465 -9.44 6.80 1.13
C GLY A 465 -9.51 6.36 2.60
N THR A 466 -9.93 7.26 3.50
CA THR A 466 -9.95 7.04 4.95
C THR A 466 -11.36 6.75 5.51
N GLY A 467 -12.33 6.48 4.63
CA GLY A 467 -13.75 6.33 4.96
C GLY A 467 -14.44 7.63 5.40
N THR A 468 -13.77 8.77 5.18
CA THR A 468 -14.34 10.11 5.27
C THR A 468 -14.48 10.70 3.87
N TYR A 469 -15.72 11.10 3.53
CA TYR A 469 -16.10 11.59 2.22
C TYR A 469 -16.51 13.06 2.31
N ARG A 470 -15.74 13.95 1.68
CA ARG A 470 -16.01 15.39 1.73
C ARG A 470 -16.96 15.80 0.63
N VAL A 471 -18.14 16.28 1.02
CA VAL A 471 -19.16 16.80 0.12
C VAL A 471 -19.03 18.31 0.01
N THR A 472 -18.74 18.82 -1.18
CA THR A 472 -18.68 20.27 -1.46
C THR A 472 -19.86 20.68 -2.34
N TYR A 473 -20.54 21.77 -1.98
CA TYR A 473 -21.64 22.33 -2.78
C TYR A 473 -21.73 23.86 -2.67
N THR A 474 -22.35 24.49 -3.66
CA THR A 474 -22.57 25.95 -3.73
C THR A 474 -24.05 26.22 -3.95
N PRO A 475 -24.82 26.69 -2.94
CA PRO A 475 -26.24 27.01 -3.13
C PRO A 475 -26.38 28.26 -4.02
N HIS A 476 -27.25 28.25 -5.02
CA HIS A 476 -27.41 29.39 -5.95
C HIS A 476 -28.62 30.27 -5.64
N ALA A 477 -29.62 29.74 -4.94
CA ALA A 477 -30.81 30.46 -4.51
C ALA A 477 -30.76 30.71 -3.00
N SER A 478 -31.39 31.78 -2.52
CA SER A 478 -31.58 32.01 -1.09
C SER A 478 -32.82 31.26 -0.59
N GLY A 479 -32.77 30.77 0.64
CA GLY A 479 -33.87 30.01 1.26
C GLY A 479 -33.50 28.58 1.65
N VAL A 480 -34.53 27.80 1.99
CA VAL A 480 -34.39 26.45 2.56
C VAL A 480 -34.05 25.43 1.49
N HIS A 481 -32.86 24.85 1.57
CA HIS A 481 -32.42 23.70 0.77
C HIS A 481 -32.68 22.42 1.56
N THR A 482 -33.13 21.38 0.87
CA THR A 482 -33.25 20.03 1.45
C THR A 482 -32.15 19.15 0.91
N ILE A 483 -31.28 18.63 1.78
CA ILE A 483 -30.15 17.78 1.43
C ILE A 483 -30.48 16.35 1.82
N SER A 484 -30.33 15.43 0.86
CA SER A 484 -30.52 13.99 1.02
C SER A 484 -29.20 13.28 0.80
N CYS A 485 -28.64 12.69 1.85
CA CYS A 485 -27.49 11.81 1.76
C CYS A 485 -27.98 10.37 1.81
N LYS A 486 -27.50 9.53 0.90
CA LYS A 486 -27.90 8.15 0.76
C LYS A 486 -26.70 7.23 0.59
N TYR A 487 -26.88 5.97 0.96
CA TYR A 487 -25.98 4.87 0.66
C TYR A 487 -26.81 3.74 0.07
N ARG A 488 -26.52 3.33 -1.18
CA ARG A 488 -27.27 2.29 -1.90
C ARG A 488 -28.80 2.50 -1.93
N GLY A 489 -29.22 3.76 -2.09
CA GLY A 489 -30.63 4.16 -2.15
C GLY A 489 -31.27 4.51 -0.80
N ASP A 490 -30.69 4.08 0.33
CA ASP A 490 -31.21 4.31 1.68
C ASP A 490 -30.62 5.56 2.32
N HIS A 491 -31.43 6.28 3.11
CA HIS A 491 -30.98 7.51 3.77
C HIS A 491 -29.97 7.25 4.89
N LEU A 492 -28.97 8.13 5.00
CA LEU A 492 -28.06 8.15 6.14
C LEU A 492 -28.76 8.67 7.39
N LYS A 493 -28.13 8.46 8.56
CA LYS A 493 -28.53 9.14 9.80
C LYS A 493 -28.60 10.66 9.56
N GLN A 494 -29.65 11.29 10.08
CA GLN A 494 -29.94 12.73 9.91
C GLN A 494 -30.34 13.15 8.49
N SER A 495 -30.36 12.26 7.50
CA SER A 495 -30.88 12.54 6.16
C SER A 495 -32.36 12.17 6.05
N PRO A 496 -33.17 12.95 5.31
CA PRO A 496 -32.85 14.27 4.75
C PRO A 496 -32.82 15.36 5.82
N PHE A 497 -31.99 16.38 5.64
CA PHE A 497 -31.93 17.57 6.50
C PHE A 497 -32.13 18.85 5.71
N LYS A 498 -32.42 19.94 6.41
CA LYS A 498 -32.69 21.26 5.82
C LYS A 498 -31.62 22.26 6.24
N VAL A 499 -31.11 23.03 5.28
CA VAL A 499 -30.16 24.13 5.51
C VAL A 499 -30.67 25.40 4.82
N THR A 500 -30.61 26.53 5.50
CA THR A 500 -31.06 27.82 4.93
C THR A 500 -29.89 28.58 4.35
N ALA A 501 -29.85 28.69 3.01
CA ALA A 501 -28.88 29.53 2.32
C ALA A 501 -29.29 31.00 2.44
N LYS A 502 -28.38 31.82 2.98
CA LYS A 502 -28.59 33.27 3.07
C LYS A 502 -27.97 33.96 1.86
N GLU A 503 -28.54 35.07 1.42
CA GLU A 503 -27.88 35.89 0.39
C GLU A 503 -26.51 36.36 0.89
N ILE A 504 -25.53 36.40 -0.01
CA ILE A 504 -24.34 37.23 0.20
C ILE A 504 -24.84 38.68 0.14
N SER A 505 -24.90 39.34 1.28
CA SER A 505 -25.01 40.79 1.32
C SER A 505 -23.87 41.36 0.48
N HIS A 506 -24.16 42.28 -0.46
CA HIS A 506 -23.12 43.09 -1.13
C HIS A 506 -22.08 43.50 -0.08
N GLY A 507 -20.78 43.43 -0.39
CA GLY A 507 -19.70 43.68 0.57
C GLY A 507 -19.88 44.98 1.39
N PRO A 508 -19.11 45.14 2.47
CA PRO A 508 -19.29 46.26 3.39
C PRO A 508 -19.25 47.60 2.64
N ASP A 509 -20.29 48.40 2.81
CA ASP A 509 -20.27 49.80 2.41
C ASP A 509 -19.70 50.60 3.59
N PRO A 510 -18.54 51.26 3.43
CA PRO A 510 -17.90 51.97 4.52
C PRO A 510 -18.82 52.98 5.21
N GLN A 511 -19.69 53.65 4.46
CA GLN A 511 -20.58 54.69 4.98
C GLN A 511 -21.82 54.15 5.69
N GLN A 512 -22.12 52.85 5.53
CA GLN A 512 -23.17 52.16 6.28
C GLN A 512 -22.62 51.40 7.49
N CYS A 513 -21.32 51.09 7.51
CA CYS A 513 -20.68 50.42 8.64
C CYS A 513 -20.72 51.30 9.91
N GLU A 514 -20.77 50.66 11.08
CA GLU A 514 -21.03 51.32 12.35
C GLU A 514 -20.06 50.85 13.43
N LEU A 515 -19.49 51.79 14.18
CA LEU A 515 -18.60 51.49 15.30
C LEU A 515 -19.37 51.63 16.63
N VAL A 516 -19.68 50.49 17.24
CA VAL A 516 -20.54 50.37 18.43
C VAL A 516 -19.71 50.38 19.71
N GLY A 517 -20.14 51.20 20.67
CA GLY A 517 -19.58 51.22 22.02
C GLY A 517 -18.22 51.91 22.14
N HIS A 518 -17.80 52.71 21.15
CA HIS A 518 -16.66 53.59 21.34
C HIS A 518 -16.97 54.72 22.30
N VAL A 519 -15.95 55.10 23.06
CA VAL A 519 -16.04 56.13 24.09
C VAL A 519 -15.00 57.20 23.81
N LYS A 520 -15.26 58.41 24.30
CA LYS A 520 -14.30 59.52 24.17
C LYS A 520 -13.09 59.38 25.09
N ASN A 521 -13.17 58.54 26.12
CA ASN A 521 -12.15 58.41 27.17
C ASN A 521 -11.74 56.94 27.33
N VAL A 522 -10.46 56.63 27.14
CA VAL A 522 -9.90 55.28 27.21
C VAL A 522 -8.80 55.24 28.29
N PRO A 523 -8.72 54.20 29.13
CA PRO A 523 -7.62 54.05 30.09
C PRO A 523 -6.27 53.84 29.40
N CYS A 524 -5.24 54.52 29.88
CA CYS A 524 -3.85 54.24 29.54
C CYS A 524 -3.44 52.85 30.06
N ARG A 525 -2.60 52.13 29.29
CA ARG A 525 -1.98 50.83 29.60
C ARG A 525 -2.93 49.67 29.91
N LYS A 526 -4.24 49.84 29.70
CA LYS A 526 -5.24 48.78 29.78
C LYS A 526 -5.79 48.43 28.38
N PRO A 527 -6.06 47.15 28.11
CA PRO A 527 -6.68 46.75 26.86
C PRO A 527 -8.09 47.33 26.77
N TYR A 528 -8.41 47.90 25.62
CA TYR A 528 -9.73 48.41 25.32
C TYR A 528 -10.23 47.81 24.01
N LYS A 529 -11.57 47.66 23.91
CA LYS A 529 -12.22 47.03 22.77
C LYS A 529 -13.33 47.90 22.21
N TYR A 530 -13.26 48.18 20.91
CA TYR A 530 -14.39 48.68 20.13
C TYR A 530 -15.01 47.56 19.31
N ASN A 531 -16.31 47.66 19.01
CA ASN A 531 -16.98 46.70 18.14
C ASN A 531 -17.33 47.38 16.82
N CYS A 532 -16.91 46.80 15.70
CA CYS A 532 -17.30 47.26 14.37
C CYS A 532 -18.37 46.32 13.80
N LYS A 533 -19.47 46.91 13.33
CA LYS A 533 -20.58 46.22 12.69
C LYS A 533 -20.61 46.59 11.22
N LEU A 534 -20.43 45.60 10.36
CA LEU A 534 -20.43 45.79 8.91
C LEU A 534 -21.87 45.80 8.37
N ARG A 535 -22.14 46.71 7.44
CA ARG A 535 -23.40 46.80 6.71
C ARG A 535 -23.16 46.98 5.21
N SER A 536 -24.04 46.46 4.38
CA SER A 536 -24.04 46.66 2.93
C SER A 536 -24.62 48.02 2.55
N ALA A 537 -24.46 48.44 1.29
CA ALA A 537 -24.93 49.74 0.77
C ALA A 537 -26.43 50.03 0.98
N ASN A 538 -27.26 48.98 1.11
CA ASN A 538 -28.69 49.09 1.42
C ASN A 538 -29.01 49.09 2.94
N GLY A 539 -28.00 49.23 3.80
CA GLY A 539 -28.14 49.30 5.26
C GLY A 539 -28.38 47.95 5.96
N LYS A 540 -28.40 46.82 5.24
CA LYS A 540 -28.53 45.49 5.83
C LYS A 540 -27.23 45.04 6.51
N ASP A 541 -27.36 44.30 7.60
CA ASP A 541 -26.22 43.71 8.32
C ASP A 541 -25.51 42.69 7.43
N ILE A 542 -24.19 42.76 7.36
CA ILE A 542 -23.38 41.69 6.79
C ILE A 542 -23.45 40.50 7.77
N LEU A 543 -23.80 39.32 7.28
CA LEU A 543 -23.99 38.12 8.13
C LEU A 543 -22.89 37.07 7.96
N SER A 544 -21.81 37.43 7.27
CA SER A 544 -20.60 36.62 7.05
C SER A 544 -19.39 37.31 7.65
N GLY A 545 -18.35 36.53 7.98
CA GLY A 545 -17.01 37.05 8.24
C GLY A 545 -16.11 36.89 7.01
N GLY A 546 -14.84 37.29 7.17
CA GLY A 546 -13.79 37.25 6.17
C GLY A 546 -13.58 38.55 5.40
N ASP A 547 -14.34 39.60 5.75
CA ASP A 547 -14.10 40.95 5.21
C ASP A 547 -12.84 41.56 5.85
N ILE A 548 -12.16 42.38 5.09
CA ILE A 548 -10.96 43.08 5.55
C ILE A 548 -11.42 44.27 6.39
N VAL A 549 -11.05 44.27 7.67
CA VAL A 549 -11.22 45.40 8.59
C VAL A 549 -9.87 45.72 9.19
N ARG A 550 -9.45 46.98 9.11
CA ARG A 550 -8.20 47.46 9.71
C ARG A 550 -8.48 48.63 10.62
N ALA A 551 -7.67 48.79 11.65
CA ALA A 551 -7.77 49.91 12.57
C ALA A 551 -6.38 50.36 12.96
N LYS A 552 -6.07 51.64 12.69
CA LYS A 552 -4.79 52.26 12.99
C LYS A 552 -4.97 53.33 14.04
N VAL A 553 -4.11 53.30 15.06
CA VAL A 553 -4.16 54.21 16.22
C VAL A 553 -2.95 55.14 16.15
N THR A 554 -3.21 56.44 16.09
CA THR A 554 -2.19 57.48 15.92
C THR A 554 -2.23 58.43 17.13
N PRO A 555 -1.17 58.45 17.97
CA PRO A 555 -1.02 59.49 18.99
C PRO A 555 -0.90 60.87 18.33
N LEU A 556 -1.64 61.87 18.81
CA LEU A 556 -1.58 63.24 18.28
C LEU A 556 -0.52 64.12 18.96
N HIS A 557 0.23 63.56 19.91
CA HIS A 557 1.37 64.22 20.53
C HIS A 557 2.69 63.76 19.89
N ALA A 558 3.65 64.68 19.73
CA ALA A 558 4.85 64.54 18.90
C ALA A 558 5.89 63.46 19.33
N ALA A 559 5.59 62.62 20.32
CA ALA A 559 6.55 61.72 20.95
C ALA A 559 6.27 60.21 20.76
N SER A 560 5.15 59.81 20.14
CA SER A 560 4.76 58.40 20.03
C SER A 560 4.41 57.99 18.59
N GLN A 561 4.80 56.76 18.21
CA GLN A 561 4.56 56.19 16.89
C GLN A 561 3.14 55.63 16.78
N ALA A 562 2.54 55.73 15.59
CA ALA A 562 1.26 55.08 15.29
C ALA A 562 1.41 53.54 15.30
N PHE A 563 0.37 52.83 15.69
CA PHE A 563 0.35 51.36 15.76
C PHE A 563 -0.99 50.79 15.28
N ASP A 564 -0.96 49.55 14.80
CA ASP A 564 -2.17 48.84 14.35
C ASP A 564 -2.88 48.19 15.54
N ALA A 565 -4.20 48.33 15.61
CA ALA A 565 -5.03 47.62 16.55
C ALA A 565 -5.24 46.16 16.09
N TYR A 566 -5.43 45.26 17.05
CA TYR A 566 -5.72 43.86 16.79
C TYR A 566 -7.20 43.69 16.41
N VAL A 567 -7.47 43.08 15.26
CA VAL A 567 -8.85 42.93 14.76
C VAL A 567 -9.25 41.46 14.76
N VAL A 568 -10.36 41.14 15.43
CA VAL A 568 -10.92 39.79 15.54
C VAL A 568 -12.24 39.71 14.79
N ASP A 569 -12.33 38.80 13.83
CA ASP A 569 -13.57 38.50 13.10
C ASP A 569 -14.43 37.47 13.86
N HIS A 570 -15.66 37.83 14.19
CA HIS A 570 -16.62 36.93 14.85
C HIS A 570 -17.52 36.15 13.86
N GLY A 571 -17.27 36.25 12.55
CA GLY A 571 -17.87 35.39 11.53
C GLY A 571 -19.30 35.75 11.09
N ILE A 572 -19.82 36.87 11.58
CA ILE A 572 -21.20 37.36 11.41
C ILE A 572 -21.26 38.87 11.10
N GLY A 573 -20.28 39.39 10.37
CA GLY A 573 -20.15 40.81 10.06
C GLY A 573 -19.89 41.69 11.29
N ARG A 574 -19.37 41.08 12.37
CA ARG A 574 -18.99 41.75 13.62
C ARG A 574 -17.53 41.53 13.88
N TYR A 575 -16.82 42.62 14.16
CA TYR A 575 -15.39 42.63 14.39
C TYR A 575 -15.11 43.30 15.73
N ALA A 576 -14.22 42.72 16.53
CA ALA A 576 -13.66 43.40 17.70
C ALA A 576 -12.34 44.07 17.30
N ILE A 577 -12.19 45.34 17.67
CA ILE A 577 -10.97 46.13 17.47
C ILE A 577 -10.37 46.35 18.86
N GLU A 578 -9.26 45.68 19.13
CA GLU A 578 -8.59 45.64 20.43
C GLU A 578 -7.26 46.37 20.39
N PHE A 579 -7.02 47.24 21.36
CA PHE A 579 -5.80 48.04 21.43
C PHE A 579 -5.47 48.43 22.87
N THR A 580 -4.18 48.68 23.14
CA THR A 580 -3.70 49.09 24.47
C THR A 580 -2.81 50.33 24.32
N PRO A 581 -3.33 51.55 24.56
CA PRO A 581 -2.54 52.76 24.40
C PRO A 581 -1.54 52.93 25.56
N GLU A 582 -0.25 53.08 25.25
CA GLU A 582 0.80 53.08 26.28
C GLU A 582 0.95 54.40 27.06
N PHE A 583 0.55 55.52 26.45
CA PHE A 583 0.73 56.86 27.01
C PHE A 583 -0.59 57.60 27.11
N ALA A 584 -0.72 58.47 28.11
CA ALA A 584 -1.84 59.38 28.21
C ALA A 584 -1.69 60.52 27.20
N GLY A 585 -2.80 60.98 26.63
CA GLY A 585 -2.80 62.00 25.59
C GLY A 585 -3.99 61.88 24.65
N GLN A 586 -4.05 62.75 23.65
CA GLN A 586 -5.06 62.69 22.60
C GLN A 586 -4.59 61.77 21.47
N TYR A 587 -5.51 60.93 20.99
CA TYR A 587 -5.26 59.96 19.93
C TYR A 587 -6.32 60.10 18.83
N GLU A 588 -5.95 59.69 17.62
CA GLU A 588 -6.85 59.49 16.48
C GLU A 588 -6.88 58.00 16.13
N MET A 589 -8.08 57.46 15.87
CA MET A 589 -8.25 56.12 15.32
C MET A 589 -8.85 56.20 13.93
N ASN A 590 -8.20 55.54 12.97
CA ASN A 590 -8.72 55.33 11.63
C ASN A 590 -9.10 53.86 11.44
N VAL A 591 -10.39 53.58 11.30
CA VAL A 591 -10.96 52.26 11.01
C VAL A 591 -11.40 52.20 9.55
N THR A 592 -10.88 51.23 8.81
CA THR A 592 -11.13 51.04 7.37
C THR A 592 -11.70 49.66 7.09
N VAL A 593 -12.46 49.55 5.99
CA VAL A 593 -13.07 48.29 5.54
C VAL A 593 -12.86 48.07 4.05
N GLY A 594 -12.81 46.80 3.65
CA GLY A 594 -12.64 46.37 2.26
C GLY A 594 -11.19 46.39 1.78
N HIS A 595 -11.00 46.06 0.50
CA HIS A 595 -9.68 46.00 -0.12
C HIS A 595 -9.04 47.36 -0.35
N ASP A 596 -9.86 48.40 -0.54
CA ASP A 596 -9.41 49.76 -0.84
C ASP A 596 -9.13 50.60 0.42
N ASP A 597 -9.19 50.00 1.61
CA ASP A 597 -8.96 50.67 2.90
C ASP A 597 -9.78 51.96 3.08
N LEU A 598 -11.05 51.93 2.66
CA LEU A 598 -11.93 53.08 2.80
C LEU A 598 -12.38 53.24 4.27
N PRO A 599 -12.31 54.46 4.83
CA PRO A 599 -12.71 54.71 6.21
C PRO A 599 -14.21 54.50 6.39
N ILE A 600 -14.58 53.87 7.50
CA ILE A 600 -15.99 53.71 7.86
C ILE A 600 -16.61 55.05 8.25
N LYS A 601 -17.94 55.09 8.36
CA LYS A 601 -18.67 56.23 8.89
C LYS A 601 -18.07 56.69 10.24
N ASP A 602 -17.89 57.99 10.37
CA ASP A 602 -17.33 58.67 11.54
C ASP A 602 -15.83 58.36 11.83
N SER A 603 -15.15 57.65 10.91
CA SER A 603 -13.69 57.47 10.92
C SER A 603 -13.00 58.42 9.92
N PRO A 604 -11.81 58.98 10.25
CA PRO A 604 -11.12 58.88 11.53
C PRO A 604 -11.79 59.71 12.63
N PHE A 605 -11.66 59.27 13.88
CA PHE A 605 -12.15 60.00 15.06
C PHE A 605 -11.09 60.14 16.14
N THR A 606 -11.23 61.15 16.99
CA THR A 606 -10.32 61.39 18.11
C THR A 606 -10.90 60.92 19.44
N PHE A 607 -10.03 60.44 20.33
CA PHE A 607 -10.36 60.04 21.69
C PHE A 607 -9.22 60.42 22.65
N GLN A 608 -9.57 60.59 23.92
CA GLN A 608 -8.63 60.94 24.99
C GLN A 608 -8.21 59.68 25.72
N VAL A 609 -6.91 59.43 25.81
CA VAL A 609 -6.34 58.42 26.70
C VAL A 609 -6.04 59.08 28.03
N LEU A 610 -6.71 58.60 29.08
CA LEU A 610 -6.61 59.12 30.43
C LEU A 610 -5.57 58.34 31.24
N PRO A 611 -4.81 58.98 32.14
CA PRO A 611 -4.02 58.25 33.13
C PRO A 611 -4.93 57.33 33.95
N THR A 612 -4.44 56.12 34.20
CA THR A 612 -5.12 55.15 35.05
C THR A 612 -4.59 55.27 36.48
N ILE A 613 -5.50 55.37 37.44
CA ILE A 613 -5.19 55.32 38.88
C ILE A 613 -6.00 54.17 39.50
N SER A 614 -5.34 53.37 40.32
CA SER A 614 -5.93 52.28 41.09
C SER A 614 -5.74 52.54 42.58
N ALA A 615 -6.71 52.13 43.40
CA ALA A 615 -6.54 52.09 44.84
C ALA A 615 -5.68 50.87 45.21
N LEU A 616 -4.62 51.07 46.00
CA LEU A 616 -3.76 49.99 46.48
C LEU A 616 -4.26 49.34 47.76
N TYR A 617 -4.78 50.17 48.67
CA TYR A 617 -5.48 49.73 49.85
C TYR A 617 -6.28 50.89 50.43
N THR A 618 -7.37 50.54 51.10
CA THR A 618 -8.23 51.41 51.87
C THR A 618 -8.10 51.04 53.34
N ARG A 619 -7.58 51.93 54.19
CA ARG A 619 -7.65 51.74 55.65
C ARG A 619 -8.65 52.74 56.20
N LEU A 620 -9.88 52.29 56.38
CA LEU A 620 -11.02 53.09 56.82
C LEU A 620 -10.76 53.82 58.14
N PHE A 621 -10.13 53.15 59.12
CA PHE A 621 -9.84 53.75 60.42
C PHE A 621 -8.68 54.76 60.41
N ASP A 622 -7.85 54.74 59.37
CA ASP A 622 -6.70 55.64 59.24
C ASP A 622 -7.01 56.90 58.43
N TRP A 623 -8.25 57.03 57.91
CA TRP A 623 -8.71 58.22 57.14
C TRP A 623 -7.84 58.50 55.92
N LYS A 624 -7.35 57.42 55.28
CA LYS A 624 -6.34 57.44 54.22
C LYS A 624 -6.70 56.48 53.09
N LEU A 625 -6.55 56.95 51.85
CA LEU A 625 -6.65 56.16 50.63
C LEU A 625 -5.33 56.23 49.88
N MET A 626 -4.69 55.08 49.66
CA MET A 626 -3.47 54.99 48.86
C MET A 626 -3.81 54.71 47.40
N LEU A 627 -3.29 55.56 46.52
CA LEU A 627 -3.51 55.53 45.10
C LEU A 627 -2.19 55.30 44.36
N GLN A 628 -2.23 54.43 43.36
CA GLN A 628 -1.13 54.23 42.43
C GLN A 628 -1.57 54.52 41.00
N SER A 629 -0.82 55.41 40.33
CA SER A 629 -0.93 55.59 38.90
C SER A 629 0.00 54.65 38.14
N GLU A 630 -0.45 54.20 36.97
CA GLU A 630 0.37 53.41 36.05
C GLU A 630 1.46 54.25 35.37
N ILE A 631 1.25 55.58 35.24
CA ILE A 631 2.19 56.53 34.65
C ILE A 631 2.71 57.54 35.67
N ASN A 632 3.81 58.23 35.35
CA ASN A 632 4.28 59.35 36.17
C ASN A 632 3.31 60.53 36.04
N ILE A 633 2.78 60.99 37.17
CA ILE A 633 1.98 62.20 37.27
C ILE A 633 2.86 63.24 37.96
N ASP A 634 3.56 64.04 37.14
CA ASP A 634 4.56 65.01 37.63
C ASP A 634 3.98 66.35 38.10
N THR A 635 2.65 66.50 38.05
CA THR A 635 1.94 67.67 38.59
C THR A 635 1.69 67.56 40.11
N LYS A 636 1.51 68.71 40.76
CA LYS A 636 0.98 68.83 42.14
C LYS A 636 -0.56 68.90 42.16
N ASP A 637 -1.19 69.04 41.00
CA ASP A 637 -2.63 69.28 40.86
C ASP A 637 -3.44 67.96 40.83
N VAL A 638 -3.18 67.06 41.79
CA VAL A 638 -4.04 65.91 42.01
C VAL A 638 -5.10 66.32 43.02
N ILE A 639 -6.35 66.39 42.58
CA ILE A 639 -7.48 66.81 43.39
C ILE A 639 -8.30 65.57 43.73
N ALA A 640 -8.62 65.41 45.01
CA ALA A 640 -9.53 64.39 45.48
C ALA A 640 -10.78 65.07 46.04
N ASP A 641 -11.92 64.98 45.36
CA ASP A 641 -13.18 65.46 45.89
C ASP A 641 -13.93 64.31 46.55
N LEU A 642 -14.17 64.42 47.86
CA LEU A 642 -14.92 63.44 48.62
C LEU A 642 -16.33 63.94 48.91
N ILE A 643 -17.33 63.08 48.67
CA ILE A 643 -18.73 63.30 49.00
C ILE A 643 -19.19 62.23 50.00
N SER A 644 -19.75 62.65 51.13
CA SER A 644 -20.31 61.77 52.17
C SER A 644 -21.63 61.11 51.72
N PRO A 645 -22.12 60.09 52.44
CA PRO A 645 -23.40 59.44 52.12
C PRO A 645 -24.59 60.41 52.07
N GLN A 646 -24.54 61.51 52.84
CA GLN A 646 -25.56 62.57 52.86
C GLN A 646 -25.36 63.63 51.77
N GLY A 647 -24.38 63.47 50.89
CA GLY A 647 -24.07 64.43 49.83
C GLY A 647 -23.24 65.63 50.29
N VAL A 648 -22.63 65.58 51.47
CA VAL A 648 -21.81 66.68 52.01
C VAL A 648 -20.37 66.52 51.54
N LYS A 649 -19.77 67.62 51.05
CA LYS A 649 -18.35 67.62 50.66
C LYS A 649 -17.46 67.53 51.90
N VAL A 650 -16.60 66.52 51.96
CA VAL A 650 -15.60 66.35 53.03
C VAL A 650 -14.29 66.99 52.59
N HIS A 651 -13.61 67.65 53.52
CA HIS A 651 -12.30 68.23 53.25
C HIS A 651 -11.26 67.13 53.05
N THR A 652 -10.48 67.24 51.99
CA THR A 652 -9.44 66.28 51.61
C THR A 652 -8.10 66.96 51.47
N HIS A 653 -7.03 66.21 51.67
CA HIS A 653 -5.67 66.62 51.38
C HIS A 653 -4.96 65.51 50.62
N VAL A 654 -4.20 65.83 49.57
CA VAL A 654 -3.49 64.84 48.77
C VAL A 654 -1.99 65.03 48.93
N ASP A 655 -1.35 64.03 49.52
CA ASP A 655 0.10 63.95 49.65
C ASP A 655 0.70 63.16 48.48
N LYS A 656 1.59 63.81 47.71
CA LYS A 656 2.37 63.14 46.67
C LYS A 656 3.58 62.46 47.31
N LEU A 657 3.53 61.13 47.40
CA LEU A 657 4.63 60.34 47.96
C LEU A 657 5.77 60.18 46.96
N ASN A 658 5.44 59.93 45.68
CA ASN A 658 6.39 59.97 44.57
C ASN A 658 5.66 60.25 43.24
N ALA A 659 6.33 60.06 42.09
CA ALA A 659 5.75 60.32 40.77
C ALA A 659 4.52 59.45 40.42
N LYS A 660 4.33 58.30 41.08
CA LYS A 660 3.23 57.36 40.81
C LYS A 660 2.35 57.06 42.03
N LEU A 661 2.81 57.32 43.25
CA LEU A 661 2.11 57.03 44.49
C LEU A 661 1.61 58.31 45.16
N PHE A 662 0.33 58.31 45.49
CA PHE A 662 -0.39 59.41 46.12
C PHE A 662 -1.18 58.90 47.32
N GLN A 663 -1.30 59.72 48.35
CA GLN A 663 -2.08 59.42 49.53
C GLN A 663 -3.14 60.51 49.73
N VAL A 664 -4.40 60.10 49.71
CA VAL A 664 -5.52 61.01 50.01
C VAL A 664 -5.86 60.88 51.48
N HIS A 665 -5.73 61.96 52.22
CA HIS A 665 -6.16 62.13 53.59
C HIS A 665 -7.55 62.77 53.62
N TYR A 666 -8.47 62.22 54.41
CA TYR A 666 -9.82 62.75 54.56
C TYR A 666 -10.39 62.41 55.93
N GLU A 667 -10.83 63.41 56.69
CA GLU A 667 -11.45 63.18 57.99
C GLU A 667 -12.88 63.72 57.94
N PRO A 668 -13.90 62.85 57.90
CA PRO A 668 -15.27 63.30 57.90
C PRO A 668 -15.61 63.87 59.29
N PRO A 669 -16.33 65.01 59.35
CA PRO A 669 -16.66 65.65 60.63
C PRO A 669 -17.60 64.80 61.51
N GLN A 670 -18.37 63.89 60.89
CA GLN A 670 -19.17 62.88 61.55
C GLN A 670 -19.04 61.57 60.77
N ILE A 671 -18.92 60.45 61.50
CA ILE A 671 -18.85 59.12 60.91
C ILE A 671 -20.29 58.66 60.64
N GLU A 672 -20.59 58.35 59.39
CA GLU A 672 -21.92 58.01 58.92
C GLU A 672 -21.90 56.66 58.20
N SER A 673 -22.91 55.83 58.45
CA SER A 673 -23.11 54.62 57.64
C SER A 673 -23.53 54.99 56.22
N GLY A 674 -22.85 54.44 55.22
CA GLY A 674 -23.15 54.58 53.80
C GLY A 674 -21.92 54.72 52.93
N ASP A 675 -22.13 55.11 51.68
CA ASP A 675 -21.09 55.20 50.65
C ASP A 675 -20.41 56.57 50.62
N TYR A 676 -19.10 56.58 50.88
CA TYR A 676 -18.25 57.74 50.63
C TYR A 676 -17.67 57.63 49.23
N THR A 677 -17.91 58.65 48.39
CA THR A 677 -17.46 58.66 46.99
C THR A 677 -16.29 59.62 46.83
N ILE A 678 -15.13 59.11 46.43
CA ILE A 678 -13.88 59.86 46.25
C ILE A 678 -13.60 59.97 44.75
N SER A 679 -13.81 61.16 44.20
CA SER A 679 -13.49 61.49 42.81
C SER A 679 -12.08 62.05 42.70
N ILE A 680 -11.22 61.38 41.97
CA ILE A 680 -9.86 61.84 41.66
C ILE A 680 -9.83 62.53 40.29
N CYS A 681 -9.23 63.71 40.25
CA CYS A 681 -8.92 64.48 39.05
C CYS A 681 -7.44 64.87 39.06
N VAL A 682 -6.84 64.96 37.87
CA VAL A 682 -5.47 65.46 37.66
C VAL A 682 -5.58 66.66 36.75
N SER A 683 -5.19 67.85 37.23
CA SER A 683 -5.33 69.13 36.51
C SER A 683 -6.74 69.30 35.93
N ASP A 684 -7.76 69.16 36.80
CA ASP A 684 -9.21 69.22 36.49
C ASP A 684 -9.74 68.16 35.52
N THR A 685 -8.92 67.19 35.12
CA THR A 685 -9.31 66.09 34.24
C THR A 685 -9.57 64.82 35.05
N LYS A 686 -10.74 64.20 34.87
CA LYS A 686 -11.05 62.90 35.49
C LYS A 686 -10.04 61.85 35.05
N VAL A 687 -9.62 61.00 35.99
CA VAL A 687 -8.73 59.86 35.70
C VAL A 687 -9.53 58.57 35.50
N SER A 688 -8.97 57.60 34.80
CA SER A 688 -9.59 56.28 34.72
C SER A 688 -9.41 55.51 36.04
N GLY A 689 -10.48 54.85 36.51
CA GLY A 689 -10.54 54.20 37.82
C GLY A 689 -11.21 55.03 38.92
N SER A 690 -11.49 56.30 38.66
CA SER A 690 -12.25 57.21 39.54
C SER A 690 -13.72 57.31 39.09
N PRO A 691 -14.71 57.44 40.00
CA PRO A 691 -14.55 57.60 41.44
C PRO A 691 -14.33 56.26 42.18
N PHE A 692 -13.70 56.33 43.33
CA PHE A 692 -13.59 55.22 44.30
C PHE A 692 -14.75 55.31 45.29
N VAL A 693 -15.42 54.19 45.55
CA VAL A 693 -16.50 54.12 46.54
C VAL A 693 -16.03 53.34 47.75
N GLN A 694 -16.26 53.89 48.93
CA GLN A 694 -15.96 53.25 50.19
C GLN A 694 -17.21 53.20 51.07
N SER A 695 -17.76 52.01 51.23
CA SER A 695 -18.96 51.78 52.05
C SER A 695 -18.57 51.58 53.51
N PHE A 696 -19.25 52.28 54.41
CA PHE A 696 -19.07 52.17 55.85
C PHE A 696 -20.38 51.77 56.54
N VAL A 697 -20.29 50.90 57.55
CA VAL A 697 -21.43 50.54 58.40
C VAL A 697 -21.03 50.79 59.84
N TYR A 698 -21.64 51.80 60.47
CA TYR A 698 -21.45 52.12 61.87
C TYR A 698 -22.32 51.19 62.75
N HIS A 699 -21.68 50.45 63.66
CA HIS A 699 -22.35 49.77 64.77
C HIS A 699 -21.89 50.43 66.08
N GLU A 700 -22.82 50.94 66.89
CA GLU A 700 -22.55 51.62 68.18
C GLU A 700 -21.74 50.79 69.20
N HIS A 701 -21.54 49.48 68.96
CA HIS A 701 -20.88 48.54 69.87
C HIS A 701 -19.39 48.25 69.58
N ASP A 702 -18.80 48.73 68.48
CA ASP A 702 -17.50 48.20 68.00
C ASP A 702 -16.26 49.03 68.36
N TYR A 703 -16.38 50.15 69.08
CA TYR A 703 -15.20 50.96 69.43
C TYR A 703 -14.30 50.31 70.49
N GLU A 704 -14.82 49.42 71.34
CA GLU A 704 -14.03 48.74 72.39
C GLU A 704 -13.28 47.49 71.87
N ASN A 705 -13.65 46.92 70.72
CA ASN A 705 -13.04 45.70 70.18
C ASN A 705 -12.02 45.93 69.04
N ALA A 706 -11.90 47.16 68.54
CA ALA A 706 -11.12 47.46 67.32
C ALA A 706 -9.60 47.58 67.51
N GLN A 707 -9.06 47.41 68.73
CA GLN A 707 -7.59 47.41 68.94
C GLN A 707 -6.88 46.08 68.65
N ASN A 708 -7.58 45.03 68.19
CA ASN A 708 -6.98 43.68 68.20
C ASN A 708 -7.33 42.72 67.04
N VAL A 709 -7.66 43.20 65.83
CA VAL A 709 -7.92 42.28 64.70
C VAL A 709 -7.24 42.72 63.42
N ASP A 710 -6.10 42.07 63.16
CA ASP A 710 -5.21 42.22 62.00
C ASP A 710 -5.70 41.44 60.75
N ASN A 711 -7.01 41.35 60.51
CA ASN A 711 -7.53 40.55 59.39
C ASN A 711 -8.87 41.09 58.88
N PHE A 712 -8.87 41.78 57.74
CA PHE A 712 -10.02 41.78 56.83
C PHE A 712 -9.57 41.76 55.38
N GLN A 713 -10.19 40.83 54.63
CA GLN A 713 -10.13 40.72 53.18
C GLN A 713 -10.77 41.94 52.51
N VAL A 714 -10.11 42.44 51.48
CA VAL A 714 -10.69 43.34 50.49
C VAL A 714 -11.58 42.49 49.57
N VAL A 715 -12.86 42.84 49.50
CA VAL A 715 -13.77 42.56 48.39
C VAL A 715 -14.13 43.96 47.87
N GLU A 716 -13.87 44.40 46.64
CA GLU A 716 -13.54 43.78 45.34
C GLU A 716 -12.13 44.15 44.84
#